data_AF-A0A1G6PJZ2-F1
#
_entry.id   AF-A0A1G6PJZ2-F1
#
_cell.length_a   1.000
_cell.length_b   1.000
_cell.length_c   1.000
_cell.angle_alpha   90.00
_cell.angle_beta   90.00
_cell.angle_gamma   90.00
#
_symmetry.space_group_name_H-M   'P 1'
#
loop_
_entity.id
_entity.type
_entity.pdbx_description
1 polymer ?
#
loop_
_entity_poly.entity_id
_entity_poly.type
_entity_poly.pdbx_seq_one_letter_code
_entity_poly.pdbx_strand_id
1 'polypeptide(L)'
;MHQPYYKNDIEGKYLASWVRLHASKDYLDMLKIAQNNNARVTFNLTPVLVNQILSYKSLECESTASLLAKPVKELNDKQKLYILEDSFKINPNIIQTMPKYRQLYHKKQNANANILNVFSDEEILICEVAYLLSWFGNLQKDETIKRIEENLSTVGEEEKQYLLDKQLQILQSIVPEYKKAVHNGDICLTTTPFYHPILPLLIDTDIAKVSNPEINLPKKFSYKEDAKWHIQTAKNYMERIFESKIEGMWPSEGSVSDEALCLIAECGFKFAATDEQIIKNSGFSDIYKPYLYENNNLSLHMFFRDHTLSDKIGFVYSHLNYKDAVEDFLGSIKSIESNNPRSIVSIILDGENAWEYYDNNGYDFLNHLYDSLQKDPKIELATPNEYLELQDIKELKFSKIWPGSWIGANFNIWIGDDEDNKAWDLLHKARLEVGSNKASMQELYKAQGSDWNWWYGKDHSSTDDVLFDNLFRNLLIKAYLLAKKNPPEDLYLPIKKQVSALESKNPISFINPKIDGIISSYFEWAGSGEFVELESAMSISDRMIKKINYGFNENDIFLRVDFNSRPHDLFDKYDICIEIFDNIKTFLFLSKKSSYIQRFDRNGKIIAQENFLDYAIDKILELKISKDFLGVHEKEKVYLHINIKHENQIIERFPTNKDILIEIPSRNFEYENWFI
;
A
#
# COMPACT_ATOMS: atom_id res chain seq x y z
N MET A 1 -0.19 16.32 -2.39
CA MET A 1 -1.40 15.50 -2.28
C MET A 1 -1.35 14.42 -3.33
N HIS A 2 -1.23 13.19 -2.87
CA HIS A 2 -1.00 12.04 -3.72
C HIS A 2 -1.61 10.79 -3.10
N GLN A 3 -2.20 9.96 -3.95
CA GLN A 3 -2.63 8.63 -3.57
C GLN A 3 -2.27 7.65 -4.68
N PRO A 4 -1.76 6.45 -4.34
CA PRO A 4 -1.56 5.35 -5.27
C PRO A 4 -2.82 5.03 -6.07
N TYR A 5 -2.65 4.30 -7.17
CA TYR A 5 -3.78 3.79 -7.94
C TYR A 5 -4.43 2.59 -7.25
N TYR A 6 -5.54 2.80 -6.54
CA TYR A 6 -6.16 1.76 -5.69
C TYR A 6 -7.20 0.88 -6.40
N LYS A 7 -7.46 1.12 -7.68
CA LYS A 7 -8.48 0.36 -8.42
C LYS A 7 -7.92 -0.98 -8.89
N ASN A 8 -8.60 -2.06 -8.55
CA ASN A 8 -8.40 -3.34 -9.20
C ASN A 8 -9.14 -3.33 -10.54
N ASP A 9 -8.41 -3.25 -11.65
CA ASP A 9 -8.99 -3.22 -13.01
C ASP A 9 -9.46 -4.58 -13.55
N ILE A 10 -9.21 -5.66 -12.80
CA ILE A 10 -9.83 -6.97 -13.07
C ILE A 10 -11.27 -6.97 -12.52
N GLU A 11 -11.45 -6.53 -11.27
CA GLU A 11 -12.75 -6.52 -10.59
C GLU A 11 -13.58 -5.25 -10.84
N GLY A 12 -12.92 -4.17 -11.24
CA GLY A 12 -13.54 -2.87 -11.47
C GLY A 12 -13.85 -2.08 -10.20
N LYS A 13 -13.28 -2.45 -9.04
CA LYS A 13 -13.53 -1.82 -7.73
C LYS A 13 -12.27 -1.19 -7.13
N TYR A 14 -12.46 -0.14 -6.34
CA TYR A 14 -11.43 0.39 -5.45
C TYR A 14 -11.29 -0.51 -4.22
N LEU A 15 -10.06 -0.98 -3.97
CA LEU A 15 -9.79 -1.90 -2.86
C LEU A 15 -9.35 -1.16 -1.58
N ALA A 16 -8.84 0.06 -1.70
CA ALA A 16 -8.45 0.89 -0.56
C ALA A 16 -9.31 2.16 -0.47
N SER A 17 -9.54 2.64 0.75
CA SER A 17 -10.41 3.78 1.04
C SER A 17 -9.69 5.13 1.09
N TRP A 18 -8.36 5.15 1.02
CA TRP A 18 -7.55 6.34 1.30
C TRP A 18 -7.90 7.57 0.45
N VAL A 19 -8.29 7.38 -0.83
CA VAL A 19 -8.76 8.50 -1.68
C VAL A 19 -10.00 9.16 -1.08
N ARG A 20 -11.01 8.39 -0.67
CA ARG A 20 -12.24 8.91 -0.04
C ARG A 20 -11.95 9.54 1.32
N LEU A 21 -11.16 8.86 2.14
CA LEU A 21 -10.91 9.25 3.52
C LEU A 21 -10.12 10.57 3.60
N HIS A 22 -9.02 10.71 2.87
CA HIS A 22 -8.27 11.97 2.82
C HIS A 22 -9.03 13.08 2.08
N ALA A 23 -9.87 12.73 1.09
CA ALA A 23 -10.73 13.70 0.43
C ALA A 23 -11.74 14.35 1.38
N SER A 24 -12.38 13.58 2.26
CA SER A 24 -13.33 14.13 3.24
C SER A 24 -12.67 14.87 4.39
N LYS A 25 -11.37 14.65 4.61
CA LYS A 25 -10.63 15.13 5.77
C LYS A 25 -9.71 16.31 5.49
N ASP A 26 -8.88 16.22 4.45
CA ASP A 26 -7.68 17.05 4.32
C ASP A 26 -7.76 18.03 3.15
N TYR A 27 -8.08 17.54 1.95
CA TYR A 27 -7.86 18.31 0.72
C TYR A 27 -8.65 19.62 0.66
N LEU A 28 -9.96 19.60 0.95
CA LEU A 28 -10.77 20.81 0.91
C LEU A 28 -10.51 21.73 2.12
N ASP A 29 -10.24 21.17 3.30
CA ASP A 29 -9.92 21.94 4.50
C ASP A 29 -8.67 22.78 4.30
N MET A 30 -7.59 22.21 3.78
CA MET A 30 -6.35 22.95 3.52
C MET A 30 -6.55 24.11 2.56
N LEU A 31 -7.31 23.90 1.47
CA LEU A 31 -7.64 24.97 0.53
C LEU A 31 -8.39 26.11 1.23
N LYS A 32 -9.42 25.76 2.03
CA LYS A 32 -10.26 26.74 2.72
C LYS A 32 -9.49 27.48 3.81
N ILE A 33 -8.61 26.81 4.56
CA ILE A 33 -7.74 27.46 5.54
C ILE A 33 -6.81 28.46 4.86
N ALA A 34 -6.20 28.11 3.72
CA ALA A 34 -5.37 29.04 2.97
C ALA A 34 -6.16 30.25 2.46
N GLN A 35 -7.34 30.04 1.86
CA GLN A 35 -8.22 31.11 1.39
C GLN A 35 -8.68 32.04 2.52
N ASN A 36 -9.11 31.48 3.66
CA ASN A 36 -9.58 32.25 4.81
C ASN A 36 -8.50 33.15 5.42
N ASN A 37 -7.22 32.79 5.25
CA ASN A 37 -6.08 33.57 5.71
C ASN A 37 -5.41 34.37 4.58
N ASN A 38 -5.97 34.40 3.37
CA ASN A 38 -5.37 35.00 2.16
C ASN A 38 -3.91 34.54 1.93
N ALA A 39 -3.59 33.30 2.29
CA ALA A 39 -2.24 32.76 2.20
C ALA A 39 -1.90 32.41 0.75
N ARG A 40 -0.80 32.96 0.22
CA ARG A 40 -0.26 32.59 -1.09
C ARG A 40 0.48 31.26 -0.98
N VAL A 41 -0.19 30.19 -1.38
CA VAL A 41 0.33 28.81 -1.27
C VAL A 41 0.29 28.09 -2.60
N THR A 42 1.18 27.11 -2.74
CA THR A 42 1.21 26.21 -3.90
C THR A 42 0.70 24.84 -3.49
N PHE A 43 -0.31 24.35 -4.19
CA PHE A 43 -0.78 22.97 -4.03
C PHE A 43 -0.24 22.11 -5.17
N ASN A 44 0.30 20.95 -4.84
CA ASN A 44 0.61 19.91 -5.81
C ASN A 44 -0.49 18.83 -5.78
N LEU A 45 -1.22 18.70 -6.89
CA LEU A 45 -2.21 17.64 -7.09
C LEU A 45 -1.69 16.67 -8.15
N THR A 46 -1.49 15.41 -7.76
CA THR A 46 -1.12 14.36 -8.73
C THR A 46 -2.31 14.03 -9.63
N PRO A 47 -2.09 13.80 -10.94
CA PRO A 47 -3.19 13.55 -11.86
C PRO A 47 -3.84 12.18 -11.63
N VAL A 48 -3.10 11.18 -11.10
CA VAL A 48 -3.68 9.92 -10.64
C VAL A 48 -4.70 10.13 -9.51
N LEU A 49 -4.41 10.99 -8.52
CA LEU A 49 -5.37 11.33 -7.47
C LEU A 49 -6.61 12.03 -8.05
N VAL A 50 -6.40 13.05 -8.89
CA VAL A 50 -7.51 13.78 -9.54
C VAL A 50 -8.37 12.84 -10.39
N ASN A 51 -7.74 11.89 -11.10
CA ASN A 51 -8.44 10.88 -11.89
C ASN A 51 -9.31 9.97 -11.02
N GLN A 52 -8.77 9.50 -9.90
CA GLN A 52 -9.52 8.67 -8.96
C GLN A 52 -10.69 9.45 -8.36
N ILE A 53 -10.48 10.67 -7.85
CA ILE A 53 -11.56 11.53 -7.32
C ILE A 53 -12.69 11.69 -8.35
N LEU A 54 -12.39 12.03 -9.60
CA LEU A 54 -13.41 12.25 -10.63
C LEU A 54 -14.17 10.97 -11.06
N SER A 55 -13.59 9.80 -10.78
CA SER A 55 -14.18 8.50 -11.12
C SER A 55 -15.24 8.02 -10.13
N TYR A 56 -15.24 8.53 -8.90
CA TYR A 56 -16.23 8.18 -7.88
C TYR A 56 -17.60 8.79 -8.24
N LYS A 57 -18.44 7.98 -8.89
CA LYS A 57 -19.85 8.35 -9.18
C LYS A 57 -20.79 7.99 -8.03
N SER A 58 -20.47 6.94 -7.30
CA SER A 58 -21.11 6.52 -6.06
C SER A 58 -20.06 5.85 -5.17
N LEU A 59 -20.37 5.72 -3.88
CA LEU A 59 -19.48 5.02 -2.94
C LEU A 59 -19.47 3.49 -3.12
N GLU A 60 -20.43 2.94 -3.85
CA GLU A 60 -20.51 1.49 -4.13
C GLU A 60 -19.33 0.95 -4.96
N CYS A 61 -18.60 1.84 -5.65
CA CYS A 61 -17.42 1.47 -6.41
C CYS A 61 -16.20 1.14 -5.53
N GLU A 62 -16.25 1.47 -4.24
CA GLU A 62 -15.21 1.20 -3.24
C GLU A 62 -15.64 0.07 -2.30
N SER A 63 -14.74 -0.87 -2.04
CA SER A 63 -15.04 -2.09 -1.30
C SER A 63 -15.57 -1.81 0.11
N THR A 64 -14.85 -1.02 0.91
CA THR A 64 -15.27 -0.66 2.29
C THR A 64 -16.56 0.16 2.30
N ALA A 65 -16.63 1.23 1.49
CA ALA A 65 -17.80 2.09 1.49
C ALA A 65 -19.07 1.35 1.01
N SER A 66 -18.94 0.38 0.09
CA SER A 66 -20.06 -0.48 -0.34
C SER A 66 -20.60 -1.39 0.76
N LEU A 67 -19.78 -1.72 1.76
CA LEU A 67 -20.19 -2.47 2.94
C LEU A 67 -20.80 -1.54 4.00
N LEU A 68 -20.16 -0.39 4.26
CA LEU A 68 -20.68 0.63 5.18
C LEU A 68 -22.07 1.14 4.77
N ALA A 69 -22.38 1.19 3.47
CA ALA A 69 -23.69 1.61 2.97
C ALA A 69 -24.83 0.62 3.28
N LYS A 70 -24.53 -0.61 3.69
CA LYS A 70 -25.53 -1.61 4.04
C LYS A 70 -25.91 -1.51 5.52
N PRO A 71 -27.17 -1.79 5.89
CA PRO A 71 -27.52 -1.97 7.29
C PRO A 71 -26.70 -3.08 7.94
N VAL A 72 -26.25 -2.88 9.19
CA VAL A 72 -25.36 -3.84 9.87
C VAL A 72 -25.98 -5.23 9.96
N LYS A 73 -27.30 -5.29 10.16
CA LYS A 73 -28.10 -6.52 10.20
C LYS A 73 -28.06 -7.34 8.89
N GLU A 74 -27.71 -6.72 7.76
CA GLU A 74 -27.62 -7.36 6.44
C GLU A 74 -26.20 -7.86 6.13
N LEU A 75 -25.21 -7.46 6.94
CA LEU A 75 -23.84 -7.94 6.83
C LEU A 75 -23.74 -9.37 7.37
N ASN A 76 -23.01 -10.23 6.65
CA ASN A 76 -22.62 -11.53 7.19
C ASN A 76 -21.45 -11.39 8.19
N ASP A 77 -21.16 -12.44 8.94
CA ASP A 77 -20.11 -12.43 9.97
C ASP A 77 -18.74 -11.99 9.45
N LYS A 78 -18.34 -12.42 8.24
CA LYS A 78 -17.06 -12.00 7.64
C LYS A 78 -17.05 -10.49 7.34
N GLN A 79 -18.14 -9.95 6.82
CA GLN A 79 -18.27 -8.52 6.53
C GLN A 79 -18.32 -7.68 7.81
N LYS A 80 -19.03 -8.15 8.84
CA LYS A 80 -19.05 -7.52 10.16
C LYS A 80 -17.66 -7.46 10.77
N LEU A 81 -16.90 -8.56 10.71
CA LEU A 81 -15.53 -8.60 11.22
C LEU A 81 -14.64 -7.62 10.47
N TYR A 82 -14.69 -7.63 9.14
CA TYR A 82 -13.91 -6.73 8.30
C TYR A 82 -14.18 -5.26 8.65
N ILE A 83 -15.43 -4.83 8.67
CA ILE A 83 -15.79 -3.44 8.96
C ILE A 83 -15.45 -3.05 10.39
N LEU A 84 -15.65 -3.94 11.35
CA LEU A 84 -15.26 -3.68 12.73
C LEU A 84 -13.73 -3.52 12.86
N GLU A 85 -12.94 -4.33 12.16
CA GLU A 85 -11.48 -4.17 12.15
C GLU A 85 -11.05 -2.86 11.49
N ASP A 86 -11.59 -2.59 10.29
CA ASP A 86 -11.28 -1.40 9.51
C ASP A 86 -11.69 -0.11 10.22
N SER A 87 -12.82 -0.12 10.94
CA SER A 87 -13.28 1.03 11.71
C SER A 87 -12.22 1.51 12.70
N PHE A 88 -11.40 0.61 13.26
CA PHE A 88 -10.33 0.96 14.20
C PHE A 88 -8.95 1.17 13.55
N LYS A 89 -8.83 1.14 12.21
CA LYS A 89 -7.61 1.53 11.48
C LYS A 89 -7.51 3.05 11.37
N ILE A 90 -7.39 3.71 12.51
CA ILE A 90 -7.19 5.16 12.62
C ILE A 90 -6.28 5.45 13.82
N ASN A 91 -5.61 6.60 13.80
CA ASN A 91 -4.77 7.03 14.91
C ASN A 91 -5.52 6.90 16.25
N PRO A 92 -4.99 6.13 17.23
CA PRO A 92 -5.64 5.95 18.52
C PRO A 92 -5.95 7.24 19.26
N ASN A 93 -5.19 8.32 19.05
CA ASN A 93 -5.46 9.63 19.64
C ASN A 93 -6.82 10.18 19.19
N ILE A 94 -7.22 9.94 17.94
CA ILE A 94 -8.53 10.33 17.42
C ILE A 94 -9.63 9.48 18.09
N ILE A 95 -9.41 8.17 18.23
CA ILE A 95 -10.34 7.30 18.97
C ILE A 95 -10.53 7.79 20.42
N GLN A 96 -9.45 8.28 21.04
CA GLN A 96 -9.52 8.80 22.40
C GLN A 96 -10.44 10.03 22.48
N THR A 97 -10.62 10.87 21.46
CA THR A 97 -11.41 12.12 21.61
C THR A 97 -12.91 11.86 21.82
N MET A 98 -13.42 10.70 21.38
CA MET A 98 -14.84 10.34 21.44
C MET A 98 -15.12 9.32 22.56
N PRO A 99 -15.81 9.68 23.66
CA PRO A 99 -15.97 8.81 24.83
C PRO A 99 -16.57 7.44 24.52
N LYS A 100 -17.63 7.39 23.70
CA LYS A 100 -18.29 6.13 23.32
C LYS A 100 -17.40 5.27 22.43
N TYR A 101 -16.68 5.89 21.50
CA TYR A 101 -15.77 5.18 20.61
C TYR A 101 -14.60 4.57 21.37
N ARG A 102 -14.01 5.35 22.30
CA ARG A 102 -12.98 4.89 23.25
C ARG A 102 -13.45 3.68 24.07
N GLN A 103 -14.68 3.69 24.57
CA GLN A 103 -15.27 2.56 25.30
C GLN A 103 -15.27 1.29 24.44
N LEU A 104 -15.71 1.39 23.19
CA LEU A 104 -15.78 0.25 22.25
C LEU A 104 -14.37 -0.23 21.84
N TYR A 105 -13.42 0.68 21.71
CA TYR A 105 -12.01 0.33 21.47
C TYR A 105 -11.42 -0.50 22.62
N HIS A 106 -11.63 -0.09 23.88
CA HIS A 106 -11.22 -0.88 25.04
C HIS A 106 -11.96 -2.23 25.11
N LYS A 107 -13.24 -2.27 24.73
CA LYS A 107 -14.00 -3.53 24.63
C LYS A 107 -13.35 -4.49 23.63
N LYS A 108 -12.95 -3.99 22.46
CA LYS A 108 -12.21 -4.76 21.44
C LYS A 108 -10.87 -5.28 21.97
N GLN A 109 -10.07 -4.44 22.62
CA GLN A 109 -8.76 -4.85 23.12
C GLN A 109 -8.83 -5.92 24.22
N ASN A 110 -9.88 -5.93 25.03
CA ASN A 110 -10.06 -6.90 26.12
C ASN A 110 -10.80 -8.18 25.69
N ALA A 111 -11.11 -8.35 24.39
CA ALA A 111 -11.82 -9.51 23.89
C ALA A 111 -10.87 -10.72 23.76
N ASN A 112 -11.04 -11.73 24.64
CA ASN A 112 -10.31 -13.01 24.59
C ASN A 112 -11.03 -14.09 23.75
N ALA A 113 -12.20 -13.76 23.19
CA ALA A 113 -13.03 -14.64 22.38
C ALA A 113 -13.23 -14.04 20.98
N ASN A 114 -13.89 -14.77 20.07
CA ASN A 114 -14.28 -14.23 18.77
C ASN A 114 -14.99 -12.88 18.96
N ILE A 115 -14.43 -11.82 18.40
CA ILE A 115 -14.88 -10.44 18.61
C ILE A 115 -16.34 -10.23 18.24
N LEU A 116 -16.86 -10.98 17.27
CA LEU A 116 -18.27 -10.92 16.87
C LEU A 116 -19.24 -11.46 17.93
N ASN A 117 -18.77 -12.30 18.86
CA ASN A 117 -19.59 -12.76 19.99
C ASN A 117 -19.66 -11.70 21.10
N VAL A 118 -18.77 -10.69 21.04
CA VAL A 118 -18.61 -9.67 22.07
C VAL A 118 -19.35 -8.37 21.68
N PHE A 119 -19.49 -8.10 20.39
CA PHE A 119 -20.14 -6.91 19.85
C PHE A 119 -21.57 -7.19 19.36
N SER A 120 -22.52 -6.34 19.72
CA SER A 120 -23.85 -6.34 19.11
C SER A 120 -23.88 -5.60 17.78
N ASP A 121 -24.91 -5.82 16.96
CA ASP A 121 -25.12 -5.08 15.71
C ASP A 121 -25.21 -3.56 15.94
N GLU A 122 -25.81 -3.14 17.06
CA GLU A 122 -25.87 -1.73 17.46
C GLU A 122 -24.48 -1.16 17.79
N GLU A 123 -23.63 -1.93 18.48
CA GLU A 123 -22.27 -1.48 18.79
C GLU A 123 -21.38 -1.45 17.55
N ILE A 124 -21.57 -2.35 16.60
CA ILE A 124 -20.89 -2.31 15.29
C ILE A 124 -21.33 -1.05 14.53
N LEU A 125 -22.63 -0.73 14.50
CA LEU A 125 -23.14 0.49 13.86
C LEU A 125 -22.52 1.76 14.49
N ILE A 126 -22.40 1.80 15.82
CA ILE A 126 -21.73 2.92 16.50
C ILE A 126 -20.25 3.00 16.09
N CYS A 127 -19.56 1.87 15.92
CA CYS A 127 -18.18 1.87 15.42
C CYS A 127 -18.09 2.41 13.99
N GLU A 128 -18.99 2.00 13.09
CA GLU A 128 -19.06 2.50 11.71
C GLU A 128 -19.26 4.02 11.66
N VAL A 129 -20.22 4.53 12.46
CA VAL A 129 -20.51 5.98 12.53
C VAL A 129 -19.32 6.74 13.15
N ALA A 130 -18.72 6.23 14.22
CA ALA A 130 -17.56 6.86 14.85
C ALA A 130 -16.35 6.93 13.90
N TYR A 131 -16.11 5.85 13.14
CA TYR A 131 -15.09 5.82 12.09
C TYR A 131 -15.37 6.88 11.03
N LEU A 132 -16.58 6.95 10.47
CA LEU A 132 -16.94 7.96 9.46
C LEU A 132 -16.75 9.39 9.97
N LEU A 133 -17.19 9.68 11.21
CA LEU A 133 -17.02 10.99 11.86
C LEU A 133 -15.54 11.39 12.00
N SER A 134 -14.68 10.41 12.28
CA SER A 134 -13.25 10.63 12.48
C SER A 134 -12.50 11.04 11.20
N TRP A 135 -13.13 10.88 10.04
CA TRP A 135 -12.58 11.21 8.72
C TRP A 135 -13.16 12.48 8.10
N PHE A 136 -13.82 13.34 8.89
CA PHE A 136 -14.23 14.67 8.44
C PHE A 136 -13.25 15.76 8.88
N GLY A 137 -12.89 16.63 7.93
CA GLY A 137 -12.15 17.86 8.21
C GLY A 137 -12.98 18.82 9.06
N ASN A 138 -12.33 19.65 9.86
CA ASN A 138 -12.99 20.59 10.78
C ASN A 138 -13.93 21.56 10.05
N LEU A 139 -13.55 22.01 8.85
CA LEU A 139 -14.38 22.91 8.05
C LEU A 139 -15.48 22.18 7.27
N GLN A 140 -15.45 20.84 7.22
CA GLN A 140 -16.49 20.03 6.57
C GLN A 140 -17.62 19.61 7.52
N LYS A 141 -17.45 19.77 8.83
CA LYS A 141 -18.45 19.42 9.86
C LYS A 141 -19.56 20.46 9.94
N ASP A 142 -20.70 20.19 9.32
CA ASP A 142 -21.93 20.98 9.50
C ASP A 142 -22.63 20.69 10.84
N GLU A 143 -23.73 21.42 11.10
CA GLU A 143 -24.52 21.28 12.33
C GLU A 143 -25.07 19.86 12.54
N THR A 144 -25.36 19.14 11.45
CA THR A 144 -25.87 17.77 11.54
C THR A 144 -24.75 16.83 11.98
N ILE A 145 -23.56 16.93 11.38
CA ILE A 145 -22.40 16.12 11.79
C ILE A 145 -22.08 16.34 13.26
N LYS A 146 -22.06 17.61 13.72
CA LYS A 146 -21.79 17.95 15.13
C LYS A 146 -22.82 17.33 16.07
N ARG A 147 -24.10 17.36 15.70
CA ARG A 147 -25.17 16.71 16.48
C ARG A 147 -24.99 15.18 16.54
N ILE A 148 -24.58 14.54 15.45
CA ILE A 148 -24.31 13.09 15.42
C ILE A 148 -23.13 12.77 16.37
N GLU A 149 -22.06 13.56 16.33
CA GLU A 149 -20.90 13.42 17.20
C GLU A 149 -21.26 13.56 18.70
N GLU A 150 -22.08 14.56 19.06
CA GLU A 150 -22.60 14.75 20.42
C GLU A 150 -23.50 13.60 20.90
N ASN A 151 -24.25 12.97 19.98
CA ASN A 151 -25.23 11.92 20.28
C ASN A 151 -24.79 10.53 19.78
N LEU A 152 -23.48 10.28 19.69
CA LEU A 152 -22.91 9.04 19.12
C LEU A 152 -23.48 7.74 19.73
N SER A 153 -23.96 7.78 20.98
CA SER A 153 -24.51 6.59 21.65
C SER A 153 -25.92 6.18 21.21
N THR A 154 -26.61 7.03 20.42
CA THR A 154 -28.00 6.81 19.97
C THR A 154 -28.14 6.88 18.46
N VAL A 155 -27.04 6.72 17.72
CA VAL A 155 -27.02 6.81 16.25
C VAL A 155 -27.67 5.58 15.61
N GLY A 156 -28.34 5.80 14.48
CA GLY A 156 -28.96 4.79 13.65
C GLY A 156 -28.35 4.73 12.25
N GLU A 157 -29.00 3.93 11.40
CA GLU A 157 -28.60 3.75 9.99
C GLU A 157 -28.78 5.05 9.18
N GLU A 158 -29.71 5.93 9.58
CA GLU A 158 -29.93 7.22 8.92
C GLU A 158 -28.73 8.17 9.10
N GLU A 159 -28.17 8.26 10.32
CA GLU A 159 -26.96 9.03 10.57
C GLU A 159 -25.76 8.49 9.79
N LYS A 160 -25.61 7.16 9.72
CA LYS A 160 -24.55 6.53 8.92
C LYS A 160 -24.68 6.91 7.44
N GLN A 161 -25.88 6.79 6.87
CA GLN A 161 -26.13 7.13 5.47
C GLN A 161 -25.86 8.62 5.20
N TYR A 162 -26.27 9.50 6.11
CA TYR A 162 -25.99 10.93 6.00
C TYR A 162 -24.49 11.23 5.91
N LEU A 163 -23.68 10.58 6.76
CA LEU A 163 -22.22 10.76 6.74
C LEU A 163 -21.60 10.26 5.42
N LEU A 164 -22.03 9.11 4.91
CA LEU A 164 -21.58 8.58 3.63
C LEU A 164 -21.93 9.54 2.47
N ASP A 165 -23.18 10.03 2.43
CA ASP A 165 -23.62 10.98 1.41
C ASP A 165 -22.82 12.28 1.46
N LYS A 166 -22.52 12.77 2.68
CA LYS A 166 -21.71 13.95 2.88
C LYS A 166 -20.26 13.76 2.42
N GLN A 167 -19.64 12.61 2.69
CA GLN A 167 -18.30 12.29 2.18
C GLN A 167 -18.26 12.29 0.64
N LEU A 168 -19.27 11.70 0.00
CA LEU A 168 -19.39 11.72 -1.46
C LEU A 168 -19.55 13.16 -1.99
N GLN A 169 -20.36 13.98 -1.32
CA GLN A 169 -20.55 15.39 -1.68
C GLN A 169 -19.23 16.18 -1.61
N ILE A 170 -18.46 16.00 -0.53
CA ILE A 170 -17.15 16.66 -0.37
C ILE A 170 -16.19 16.19 -1.46
N LEU A 171 -16.08 14.88 -1.66
CA LEU A 171 -15.20 14.31 -2.68
C LEU A 171 -15.51 14.88 -4.08
N GLN A 172 -16.78 15.04 -4.42
CA GLN A 172 -17.22 15.61 -5.70
C GLN A 172 -16.98 17.13 -5.82
N SER A 173 -16.82 17.86 -4.71
CA SER A 173 -16.61 19.31 -4.72
C SER A 173 -15.13 19.72 -4.81
N ILE A 174 -14.19 18.82 -4.47
CA ILE A 174 -12.75 19.13 -4.43
C ILE A 174 -12.25 19.71 -5.75
N VAL A 175 -12.40 18.99 -6.86
CA VAL A 175 -11.86 19.45 -8.16
C VAL A 175 -12.50 20.78 -8.60
N PRO A 176 -13.85 20.96 -8.53
CA PRO A 176 -14.47 22.25 -8.78
C PRO A 176 -13.93 23.41 -7.91
N GLU A 177 -13.73 23.19 -6.60
CA GLU A 177 -13.27 24.24 -5.68
C GLU A 177 -11.81 24.62 -5.94
N TYR A 178 -10.94 23.64 -6.19
CA TYR A 178 -9.55 23.91 -6.59
C TYR A 178 -9.47 24.63 -7.94
N LYS A 179 -10.29 24.23 -8.92
CA LYS A 179 -10.39 24.92 -10.21
C LYS A 179 -10.76 26.39 -10.04
N LYS A 180 -11.78 26.68 -9.21
CA LYS A 180 -12.18 28.04 -8.89
C LYS A 180 -11.04 28.83 -8.21
N ALA A 181 -10.35 28.22 -7.26
CA ALA A 181 -9.24 28.87 -6.54
C ALA A 181 -8.08 29.24 -7.47
N VAL A 182 -7.72 28.35 -8.41
CA VAL A 182 -6.69 28.63 -9.42
C VAL A 182 -7.15 29.75 -10.37
N HIS A 183 -8.39 29.71 -10.86
CA HIS A 183 -8.94 30.76 -11.73
C HIS A 183 -8.98 32.14 -11.07
N ASN A 184 -9.23 32.19 -9.77
CA ASN A 184 -9.20 33.43 -8.99
C ASN A 184 -7.79 33.95 -8.69
N GLY A 185 -6.76 33.13 -8.91
CA GLY A 185 -5.39 33.44 -8.47
C GLY A 185 -5.23 33.40 -6.94
N ASP A 186 -6.05 32.61 -6.25
CA ASP A 186 -5.93 32.39 -4.79
C ASP A 186 -4.72 31.51 -4.46
N ILE A 187 -4.41 30.56 -5.36
CA ILE A 187 -3.36 29.55 -5.19
C ILE A 187 -2.57 29.35 -6.49
N CYS A 188 -1.36 28.80 -6.37
CA CYS A 188 -0.66 28.18 -7.49
C CYS A 188 -0.95 26.67 -7.49
N LEU A 189 -1.19 26.10 -8.67
CA LEU A 189 -1.37 24.66 -8.84
C LEU A 189 -0.20 24.08 -9.65
N THR A 190 0.44 23.06 -9.07
CA THR A 190 1.47 22.26 -9.73
C THR A 190 1.00 20.81 -9.89
N THR A 191 1.73 20.04 -10.68
CA THR A 191 1.45 18.61 -10.86
C THR A 191 2.73 17.77 -10.83
N THR A 192 2.56 16.47 -11.02
CA THR A 192 3.60 15.43 -10.96
C THR A 192 3.40 14.48 -12.14
N PRO A 193 4.40 13.68 -12.55
CA PRO A 193 4.24 12.64 -13.57
C PRO A 193 3.03 11.73 -13.29
N PHE A 194 2.38 11.23 -14.36
CA PHE A 194 0.96 10.85 -14.28
C PHE A 194 0.61 9.85 -13.16
N TYR A 195 1.26 8.69 -13.15
CA TYR A 195 1.08 7.68 -12.09
C TYR A 195 2.20 7.74 -11.05
N HIS A 196 2.78 8.92 -10.83
CA HIS A 196 3.82 9.14 -9.84
C HIS A 196 5.10 8.28 -9.98
N PRO A 197 5.66 8.00 -11.18
CA PRO A 197 6.92 7.26 -11.29
C PRO A 197 8.16 8.07 -10.87
N ILE A 198 9.20 7.36 -10.40
CA ILE A 198 10.55 7.90 -10.26
C ILE A 198 11.15 8.11 -11.67
N LEU A 199 11.02 9.31 -12.22
CA LEU A 199 11.41 9.63 -13.60
C LEU A 199 12.83 9.18 -13.97
N PRO A 200 13.88 9.43 -13.16
CA PRO A 200 15.23 8.97 -13.49
C PRO A 200 15.31 7.45 -13.71
N LEU A 201 14.61 6.64 -12.90
CA LEU A 201 14.63 5.19 -13.00
C LEU A 201 13.85 4.66 -14.22
N LEU A 202 12.80 5.35 -14.67
CA LEU A 202 12.14 5.01 -15.93
C LEU A 202 13.00 5.31 -17.15
N ILE A 203 13.79 6.40 -17.11
CA ILE A 203 14.69 6.77 -18.20
C ILE A 203 15.81 5.73 -18.31
N ASP A 204 16.48 5.43 -17.20
CA ASP A 204 17.51 4.39 -17.10
C ASP A 204 17.76 4.00 -15.64
N THR A 205 17.42 2.78 -15.23
CA THR A 205 17.69 2.27 -13.88
C THR A 205 19.16 2.28 -13.48
N ASP A 206 20.10 2.24 -14.45
CA ASP A 206 21.54 2.34 -14.14
C ASP A 206 21.93 3.69 -13.52
N ILE A 207 21.09 4.73 -13.65
CA ILE A 207 21.35 6.05 -13.03
C ILE A 207 21.54 5.97 -11.52
N ALA A 208 20.97 4.96 -10.85
CA ALA A 208 21.12 4.76 -9.42
C ALA A 208 22.57 4.47 -9.00
N LYS A 209 23.42 3.96 -9.90
CA LYS A 209 24.86 3.78 -9.63
C LYS A 209 25.61 5.10 -9.45
N VAL A 210 25.07 6.21 -9.94
CA VAL A 210 25.72 7.52 -9.77
C VAL A 210 25.66 7.98 -8.31
N SER A 211 24.51 7.80 -7.66
CA SER A 211 24.34 8.15 -6.25
C SER A 211 24.68 7.02 -5.28
N ASN A 212 24.71 5.77 -5.74
CA ASN A 212 25.14 4.62 -4.96
C ASN A 212 25.89 3.59 -5.85
N PRO A 213 27.23 3.68 -5.98
CA PRO A 213 28.01 2.81 -6.88
C PRO A 213 27.93 1.30 -6.57
N GLU A 214 27.67 0.93 -5.31
CA GLU A 214 27.64 -0.46 -4.84
C GLU A 214 26.24 -1.08 -4.88
N ILE A 215 25.25 -0.37 -5.44
CA ILE A 215 23.87 -0.85 -5.49
C ILE A 215 23.71 -2.08 -6.38
N ASN A 216 22.98 -3.08 -5.88
CA ASN A 216 22.58 -4.24 -6.68
C ASN A 216 21.40 -3.86 -7.56
N LEU A 217 21.58 -3.85 -8.89
CA LEU A 217 20.53 -3.45 -9.81
C LEU A 217 19.75 -4.65 -10.39
N PRO A 218 18.46 -4.45 -10.74
CA PRO A 218 17.70 -5.41 -11.52
C PRO A 218 18.19 -5.44 -12.97
N LYS A 219 17.49 -6.20 -13.83
CA LYS A 219 17.69 -6.03 -15.28
C LYS A 219 17.40 -4.59 -15.67
N LYS A 220 18.26 -4.05 -16.53
CA LYS A 220 18.16 -2.66 -16.99
C LYS A 220 16.78 -2.36 -17.57
N PHE A 221 16.08 -1.42 -16.95
CA PHE A 221 14.85 -0.84 -17.45
C PHE A 221 15.16 0.58 -17.95
N SER A 222 14.93 0.85 -19.24
CA SER A 222 15.29 2.12 -19.87
C SER A 222 14.30 2.46 -20.97
N TYR A 223 13.28 3.25 -20.60
CA TYR A 223 12.16 3.65 -21.45
C TYR A 223 11.88 5.15 -21.27
N LYS A 224 12.75 5.96 -21.86
CA LYS A 224 12.64 7.43 -21.86
C LYS A 224 11.30 7.93 -22.41
N GLU A 225 10.72 7.21 -23.36
CA GLU A 225 9.40 7.50 -23.93
C GLU A 225 8.26 7.32 -22.91
N ASP A 226 8.36 6.36 -21.99
CA ASP A 226 7.38 6.15 -20.93
C ASP A 226 7.45 7.34 -19.95
N ALA A 227 8.67 7.77 -19.56
CA ALA A 227 8.87 8.98 -18.74
C ALA A 227 8.28 10.24 -19.40
N LYS A 228 8.54 10.44 -20.71
CA LYS A 228 7.97 11.56 -21.47
C LYS A 228 6.43 11.47 -21.55
N TRP A 229 5.87 10.27 -21.70
CA TRP A 229 4.42 10.06 -21.69
C TRP A 229 3.81 10.52 -20.37
N HIS A 230 4.40 10.15 -19.23
CA HIS A 230 3.90 10.54 -17.90
C HIS A 230 3.90 12.06 -17.71
N ILE A 231 4.97 12.74 -18.13
CA ILE A 231 5.11 14.21 -18.00
C ILE A 231 4.09 14.92 -18.90
N GLN A 232 4.05 14.57 -20.19
CA GLN A 232 3.17 15.24 -21.15
C GLN A 232 1.69 14.95 -20.87
N THR A 233 1.35 13.71 -20.50
CA THR A 233 -0.03 13.32 -20.20
C THR A 233 -0.50 13.98 -18.92
N ALA A 234 0.35 14.09 -17.89
CA ALA A 234 0.03 14.82 -16.67
C ALA A 234 -0.32 16.29 -16.97
N LYS A 235 0.56 17.00 -17.69
CA LYS A 235 0.34 18.41 -18.07
C LYS A 235 -0.99 18.56 -18.82
N ASN A 236 -1.17 17.81 -19.91
CA ASN A 236 -2.37 17.90 -20.74
C ASN A 236 -3.65 17.54 -19.98
N TYR A 237 -3.58 16.54 -19.08
CA TYR A 237 -4.72 16.12 -18.28
C TYR A 237 -5.11 17.21 -17.28
N MET A 238 -4.15 17.74 -16.54
CA MET A 238 -4.40 18.75 -15.51
C MET A 238 -4.86 20.07 -16.12
N GLU A 239 -4.22 20.54 -17.19
CA GLU A 239 -4.63 21.77 -17.88
C GLU A 239 -6.06 21.68 -18.41
N ARG A 240 -6.47 20.50 -18.89
CA ARG A 240 -7.85 20.26 -19.34
C ARG A 240 -8.85 20.25 -18.17
N ILE A 241 -8.51 19.61 -17.05
CA ILE A 241 -9.43 19.50 -15.90
C ILE A 241 -9.61 20.84 -15.19
N PHE A 242 -8.51 21.56 -14.97
CA PHE A 242 -8.51 22.83 -14.25
C PHE A 242 -8.68 24.06 -15.16
N GLU A 243 -8.73 23.86 -16.48
CA GLU A 243 -8.87 24.95 -17.48
C GLU A 243 -7.90 26.11 -17.23
N SER A 244 -6.68 25.76 -16.82
CA SER A 244 -5.63 26.68 -16.39
C SER A 244 -4.29 26.12 -16.84
N LYS A 245 -3.31 26.98 -17.11
CA LYS A 245 -1.95 26.52 -17.42
C LYS A 245 -1.31 25.92 -16.17
N ILE A 246 -0.60 24.81 -16.34
CA ILE A 246 0.19 24.19 -15.26
C ILE A 246 1.66 24.38 -15.60
N GLU A 247 2.30 25.33 -14.91
CA GLU A 247 3.65 25.78 -15.23
C GLU A 247 4.73 25.12 -14.35
N GLY A 248 4.34 24.55 -13.20
CA GLY A 248 5.26 23.86 -12.30
C GLY A 248 5.04 22.36 -12.23
N MET A 249 6.14 21.62 -12.07
CA MET A 249 6.14 20.20 -11.76
C MET A 249 6.90 19.93 -10.47
N TRP A 250 6.27 19.24 -9.52
CA TRP A 250 7.02 18.56 -8.45
C TRP A 250 7.24 17.12 -8.90
N PRO A 251 8.48 16.73 -9.27
CA PRO A 251 8.77 15.34 -9.64
C PRO A 251 8.48 14.41 -8.45
N SER A 252 8.02 13.20 -8.74
CA SER A 252 7.73 12.20 -7.71
C SER A 252 8.90 12.05 -6.76
N GLU A 253 8.65 12.23 -5.46
CA GLU A 253 9.67 12.10 -4.41
C GLU A 253 10.82 13.11 -4.59
N GLY A 254 10.57 14.25 -5.22
CA GLY A 254 11.61 15.21 -5.61
C GLY A 254 12.68 14.62 -6.54
N SER A 255 12.40 13.50 -7.22
CA SER A 255 13.42 12.73 -7.95
C SER A 255 13.85 13.41 -9.25
N VAL A 256 15.14 13.67 -9.37
CA VAL A 256 15.73 14.40 -10.52
C VAL A 256 17.00 13.74 -11.04
N SER A 257 17.30 14.05 -12.30
CA SER A 257 18.56 13.80 -13.01
C SER A 257 18.64 14.81 -14.16
N ASP A 258 19.81 15.02 -14.78
CA ASP A 258 19.95 15.94 -15.91
C ASP A 258 18.93 15.64 -17.03
N GLU A 259 18.73 14.36 -17.32
CA GLU A 259 17.83 13.89 -18.37
C GLU A 259 16.35 14.08 -17.99
N ALA A 260 16.01 13.86 -16.73
CA ALA A 260 14.65 14.11 -16.22
C ALA A 260 14.32 15.61 -16.27
N LEU A 261 15.24 16.49 -15.84
CA LEU A 261 15.04 17.94 -15.91
C LEU A 261 14.91 18.43 -17.36
N CYS A 262 15.72 17.89 -18.28
CA CYS A 262 15.57 18.19 -19.71
C CYS A 262 14.19 17.78 -20.23
N LEU A 263 13.69 16.59 -19.88
CA LEU A 263 12.37 16.14 -20.32
C LEU A 263 11.24 17.03 -19.76
N ILE A 264 11.34 17.43 -18.49
CA ILE A 264 10.38 18.33 -17.85
C ILE A 264 10.33 19.67 -18.60
N ALA A 265 11.49 20.26 -18.88
CA ALA A 265 11.60 21.51 -19.65
C ALA A 265 11.10 21.35 -21.10
N GLU A 266 11.43 20.23 -21.76
CA GLU A 266 10.97 19.93 -23.13
C GLU A 266 9.43 19.85 -23.22
N CYS A 267 8.77 19.35 -22.17
CA CYS A 267 7.31 19.32 -22.06
C CYS A 267 6.68 20.68 -21.68
N GLY A 268 7.48 21.75 -21.60
CA GLY A 268 7.01 23.12 -21.42
C GLY A 268 6.66 23.50 -19.99
N PHE A 269 7.22 22.81 -18.99
CA PHE A 269 7.21 23.31 -17.61
C PHE A 269 8.24 24.42 -17.45
N LYS A 270 7.93 25.42 -16.61
CA LYS A 270 8.79 26.56 -16.33
C LYS A 270 9.63 26.35 -15.07
N PHE A 271 9.10 25.62 -14.09
CA PHE A 271 9.82 25.36 -12.86
C PHE A 271 9.59 23.95 -12.33
N ALA A 272 10.55 23.49 -11.52
CA ALA A 272 10.43 22.30 -10.70
C ALA A 272 11.04 22.51 -9.31
N ALA A 273 10.78 21.58 -8.41
CA ALA A 273 11.34 21.62 -7.07
C ALA A 273 11.90 20.26 -6.63
N THR A 274 12.95 20.30 -5.81
CA THR A 274 13.62 19.11 -5.26
C THR A 274 14.30 19.45 -3.92
N ASP A 275 15.07 18.53 -3.34
CA ASP A 275 15.66 18.65 -2.01
C ASP A 275 17.00 19.40 -1.97
N GLU A 276 17.30 20.04 -0.84
CA GLU A 276 18.56 20.74 -0.63
C GLU A 276 19.80 19.85 -0.75
N GLN A 277 19.73 18.57 -0.38
CA GLN A 277 20.90 17.70 -0.46
C GLN A 277 21.33 17.46 -1.91
N ILE A 278 20.39 17.52 -2.86
CA ILE A 278 20.66 17.37 -4.28
C ILE A 278 21.49 18.56 -4.81
N ILE A 279 21.11 19.80 -4.46
CA ILE A 279 21.87 20.97 -4.91
C ILE A 279 23.23 21.07 -4.20
N LYS A 280 23.30 20.64 -2.93
CA LYS A 280 24.55 20.50 -2.18
C LYS A 280 25.51 19.51 -2.85
N ASN A 281 25.02 18.33 -3.21
CA ASN A 281 25.82 17.33 -3.94
C ASN A 281 26.17 17.78 -5.36
N SER A 282 25.43 18.72 -5.93
CA SER A 282 25.73 19.36 -7.22
C SER A 282 26.81 20.45 -7.13
N GLY A 283 27.32 20.74 -5.92
CA GLY A 283 28.44 21.66 -5.68
C GLY A 283 28.06 23.07 -5.20
N PHE A 284 26.82 23.29 -4.78
CA PHE A 284 26.33 24.59 -4.32
C PHE A 284 25.97 24.55 -2.83
N SER A 285 26.31 25.58 -2.06
CA SER A 285 26.08 25.58 -0.60
C SER A 285 24.78 26.24 -0.14
N ASP A 286 24.16 27.06 -0.98
CA ASP A 286 23.07 27.97 -0.58
C ASP A 286 21.77 27.59 -1.28
N ILE A 287 20.73 27.24 -0.52
CA ILE A 287 19.44 26.79 -1.07
C ILE A 287 18.44 27.93 -1.22
N TYR A 288 18.75 29.12 -0.68
CA TYR A 288 17.81 30.25 -0.58
C TYR A 288 17.92 31.23 -1.75
N LYS A 289 18.76 30.91 -2.74
CA LYS A 289 18.92 31.68 -3.96
C LYS A 289 18.01 31.15 -5.07
N PRO A 290 17.63 32.02 -6.03
CA PRO A 290 16.99 31.55 -7.26
C PRO A 290 18.01 30.78 -8.12
N TYR A 291 17.60 29.63 -8.65
CA TYR A 291 18.42 28.78 -9.51
C TYR A 291 17.78 28.57 -10.87
N LEU A 292 18.60 28.64 -11.92
CA LEU A 292 18.21 28.33 -13.29
C LEU A 292 19.06 27.17 -13.82
N TYR A 293 18.41 26.03 -14.04
CA TYR A 293 19.02 24.92 -14.74
C TYR A 293 19.04 25.22 -16.25
N GLU A 294 20.20 25.14 -16.90
CA GLU A 294 20.36 25.32 -18.35
C GLU A 294 21.15 24.15 -18.95
N ASN A 295 20.51 23.38 -19.83
CA ASN A 295 21.15 22.28 -20.55
C ASN A 295 20.44 22.05 -21.90
N ASN A 296 21.18 21.74 -22.97
CA ASN A 296 20.63 21.46 -24.30
C ASN A 296 19.67 22.53 -24.86
N ASN A 297 19.94 23.81 -24.64
CA ASN A 297 19.06 24.95 -25.00
C ASN A 297 17.68 24.92 -24.32
N LEU A 298 17.53 24.13 -23.26
CA LEU A 298 16.37 24.10 -22.38
C LEU A 298 16.75 24.80 -21.07
N SER A 299 15.75 25.41 -20.45
CA SER A 299 15.90 26.11 -19.18
C SER A 299 14.75 25.76 -18.24
N LEU A 300 15.05 25.58 -16.95
CA LEU A 300 14.06 25.28 -15.93
C LEU A 300 14.44 25.97 -14.61
N HIS A 301 13.52 26.75 -14.04
CA HIS A 301 13.72 27.34 -12.72
C HIS A 301 13.62 26.27 -11.64
N MET A 302 14.53 26.29 -10.67
CA MET A 302 14.64 25.25 -9.65
C MET A 302 14.50 25.85 -8.25
N PHE A 303 13.59 25.27 -7.47
CA PHE A 303 13.39 25.57 -6.06
C PHE A 303 13.89 24.41 -5.21
N PHE A 304 14.65 24.70 -4.16
CA PHE A 304 15.22 23.68 -3.27
C PHE A 304 14.57 23.75 -1.90
N ARG A 305 14.00 22.62 -1.49
CA ARG A 305 13.35 22.42 -0.19
C ARG A 305 14.31 22.72 0.94
N ASP A 306 13.90 23.55 1.89
CA ASP A 306 14.51 23.57 3.22
C ASP A 306 14.04 22.33 3.97
N HIS A 307 14.90 21.30 3.96
CA HIS A 307 14.60 19.99 4.53
C HIS A 307 14.26 20.10 6.02
N THR A 308 15.06 20.85 6.78
CA THR A 308 14.92 20.94 8.23
C THR A 308 13.59 21.61 8.61
N LEU A 309 13.24 22.73 7.98
CA LEU A 309 11.99 23.42 8.29
C LEU A 309 10.76 22.65 7.80
N SER A 310 10.87 22.01 6.64
CA SER A 310 9.77 21.17 6.12
C SER A 310 9.51 19.96 7.03
N ASP A 311 10.57 19.28 7.49
CA ASP A 311 10.47 18.13 8.39
C ASP A 311 9.98 18.52 9.79
N LYS A 312 10.31 19.71 10.28
CA LYS A 312 9.74 20.19 11.55
C LYS A 312 8.22 20.24 11.48
N ILE A 313 7.64 20.73 10.38
CA ILE A 313 6.18 20.69 10.17
C ILE A 313 5.68 19.25 10.03
N GLY A 314 6.38 18.41 9.26
CA GLY A 314 5.96 17.03 9.02
C GLY A 314 5.97 16.13 10.27
N PHE A 315 6.98 16.29 11.14
CA PHE A 315 7.33 15.25 12.12
C PHE A 315 7.61 15.75 13.54
N VAL A 316 7.84 17.05 13.75
CA VAL A 316 8.28 17.57 15.07
C VAL A 316 7.19 18.39 15.75
N TYR A 317 6.60 19.34 15.03
CA TYR A 317 5.69 20.34 15.58
C TYR A 317 4.33 19.76 16.02
N SER A 318 3.95 18.57 15.56
CA SER A 318 2.78 17.84 16.05
C SER A 318 2.88 17.49 17.55
N HIS A 319 4.09 17.46 18.11
CA HIS A 319 4.34 17.20 19.53
C HIS A 319 4.41 18.47 20.40
N LEU A 320 4.25 19.65 19.81
CA LEU A 320 4.33 20.93 20.50
C LEU A 320 2.97 21.61 20.59
N ASN A 321 2.84 22.58 21.49
CA ASN A 321 1.75 23.52 21.37
C ASN A 321 1.88 24.29 20.04
N TYR A 322 0.78 24.41 19.30
CA TYR A 322 0.80 25.01 17.96
C TYR A 322 1.33 26.45 17.93
N LYS A 323 1.19 27.23 19.01
CA LYS A 323 1.73 28.60 19.09
C LYS A 323 3.25 28.62 19.20
N ASP A 324 3.79 27.77 20.07
CA ASP A 324 5.24 27.63 20.28
C ASP A 324 5.90 27.10 18.99
N ALA A 325 5.25 26.17 18.29
CA ALA A 325 5.70 25.66 17.00
C ALA A 325 5.80 26.76 15.93
N VAL A 326 4.76 27.61 15.82
CA VAL A 326 4.74 28.74 14.88
C VAL A 326 5.81 29.79 15.25
N GLU A 327 6.03 30.06 16.53
CA GLU A 327 7.07 30.98 16.99
C GLU A 327 8.48 30.49 16.62
N ASP A 328 8.79 29.20 16.86
CA ASP A 328 10.06 28.58 16.44
C ASP A 328 10.25 28.64 14.92
N PHE A 329 9.19 28.36 14.15
CA PHE A 329 9.22 28.41 12.70
C PHE A 329 9.54 29.83 12.20
N LEU A 330 8.83 30.85 12.68
CA LEU A 330 9.07 32.25 12.33
C LEU A 330 10.46 32.73 12.75
N GLY A 331 10.92 32.31 13.93
CA GLY A 331 12.28 32.59 14.41
C GLY A 331 13.34 32.04 13.44
N SER A 332 13.12 30.82 12.94
CA SER A 332 14.01 30.19 11.96
C SER A 332 14.04 30.95 10.63
N ILE A 333 12.87 31.33 10.08
CA ILE A 333 12.78 32.12 8.85
C ILE A 333 13.48 33.49 9.00
N LYS A 334 13.28 34.18 10.13
CA LYS A 334 13.94 35.48 10.40
C LYS A 334 15.45 35.37 10.54
N SER A 335 15.95 34.23 11.06
CA SER A 335 17.37 33.95 11.12
C SER A 335 17.97 33.77 9.72
N ILE A 336 17.25 33.09 8.83
CA ILE A 336 17.64 32.96 7.41
C ILE A 336 17.66 34.33 6.74
N GLU A 337 16.61 35.14 6.89
CA GLU A 337 16.52 36.50 6.33
C GLU A 337 17.69 37.39 6.78
N SER A 338 18.03 37.35 8.07
CA SER A 338 19.11 38.17 8.65
C SER A 338 20.49 37.82 8.09
N ASN A 339 20.71 36.55 7.74
CA ASN A 339 21.97 36.07 7.15
C ASN A 339 21.99 36.17 5.62
N ASN A 340 20.82 36.12 4.99
CA ASN A 340 20.65 36.08 3.54
C ASN A 340 19.47 36.99 3.13
N PRO A 341 19.68 38.32 2.99
CA PRO A 341 18.61 39.23 2.60
C PRO A 341 18.00 38.87 1.24
N ARG A 342 16.67 38.97 1.12
CA ARG A 342 15.89 38.55 -0.08
C ARG A 342 16.03 37.06 -0.44
N SER A 343 16.07 36.22 0.59
CA SER A 343 16.03 34.76 0.46
C SER A 343 14.69 34.23 -0.02
N ILE A 344 14.72 33.12 -0.75
CA ILE A 344 13.55 32.27 -1.02
C ILE A 344 13.63 31.08 -0.08
N VAL A 345 12.67 30.91 0.83
CA VAL A 345 12.60 29.71 1.66
C VAL A 345 11.50 28.80 1.14
N SER A 346 11.89 27.69 0.52
CA SER A 346 10.93 26.74 -0.06
C SER A 346 10.57 25.68 0.97
N ILE A 347 9.32 25.68 1.42
CA ILE A 347 8.79 24.70 2.37
C ILE A 347 7.93 23.71 1.60
N ILE A 348 8.41 22.48 1.47
CA ILE A 348 7.84 21.46 0.59
C ILE A 348 7.69 20.18 1.39
N LEU A 349 6.48 19.64 1.47
CA LEU A 349 6.15 18.47 2.27
C LEU A 349 4.90 17.77 1.70
N ASP A 350 4.66 16.55 2.17
CA ASP A 350 3.43 15.83 1.89
C ASP A 350 2.20 16.60 2.37
N GLY A 351 1.11 16.44 1.60
CA GLY A 351 -0.07 17.26 1.77
C GLY A 351 -1.04 16.76 2.84
N GLU A 352 -1.05 15.48 3.18
CA GLU A 352 -2.14 14.86 3.95
C GLU A 352 -1.67 14.09 5.20
N ASN A 353 -0.41 13.66 5.25
CA ASN A 353 0.07 12.70 6.24
C ASN A 353 0.31 13.32 7.63
N ALA A 354 0.78 14.57 7.70
CA ALA A 354 1.20 15.16 8.97
C ALA A 354 0.02 15.50 9.88
N TRP A 355 -1.12 15.89 9.31
CA TRP A 355 -2.18 16.59 10.04
C TRP A 355 -2.89 15.74 11.08
N GLU A 356 -2.95 14.42 10.87
CA GLU A 356 -3.61 13.51 11.82
C GLU A 356 -2.94 13.45 13.19
N TYR A 357 -1.67 13.86 13.26
CA TYR A 357 -0.89 13.90 14.50
C TYR A 357 -1.01 15.23 15.23
N TYR A 358 -1.55 16.27 14.58
CA TYR A 358 -1.82 17.56 15.21
C TYR A 358 -3.20 17.55 15.86
N ASP A 359 -3.34 18.30 16.95
CA ASP A 359 -4.64 18.63 17.52
C ASP A 359 -5.55 19.24 16.45
N ASN A 360 -6.82 18.83 16.47
CA ASN A 360 -7.84 19.26 15.51
C ASN A 360 -7.35 19.13 14.05
N ASN A 361 -6.68 18.03 13.69
CA ASN A 361 -6.21 17.76 12.33
C ASN A 361 -5.41 18.93 11.70
N GLY A 362 -4.56 19.59 12.49
CA GLY A 362 -3.73 20.71 12.03
C GLY A 362 -4.47 22.03 11.82
N TYR A 363 -5.79 22.11 12.06
CA TYR A 363 -6.59 23.31 11.82
C TYR A 363 -6.07 24.53 12.58
N ASP A 364 -5.80 24.39 13.88
CA ASP A 364 -5.33 25.50 14.72
C ASP A 364 -3.92 25.94 14.33
N PHE A 365 -3.05 24.98 14.04
CA PHE A 365 -1.67 25.23 13.60
C PHE A 365 -1.64 25.97 12.26
N LEU A 366 -2.32 25.48 11.23
CA LEU A 366 -2.28 26.08 9.89
C LEU A 366 -2.89 27.48 9.86
N ASN A 367 -4.01 27.70 10.56
CA ASN A 367 -4.59 29.05 10.69
C ASN A 367 -3.60 30.00 11.37
N HIS A 368 -3.01 29.59 12.50
CA HIS A 368 -2.08 30.44 13.23
C HIS A 368 -0.79 30.71 12.45
N LEU A 369 -0.28 29.70 11.74
CA LEU A 369 0.90 29.81 10.89
C LEU A 369 0.67 30.83 9.78
N TYR A 370 -0.40 30.68 9.00
CA TYR A 370 -0.68 31.58 7.88
C TYR A 370 -0.99 33.01 8.34
N ASP A 371 -1.78 33.18 9.39
CA ASP A 371 -2.06 34.50 9.98
C ASP A 371 -0.77 35.20 10.44
N SER A 372 0.13 34.46 11.10
CA SER A 372 1.38 35.02 11.61
C SER A 372 2.37 35.36 10.49
N LEU A 373 2.45 34.54 9.44
CA LEU A 373 3.29 34.82 8.27
C LEU A 373 2.80 36.06 7.51
N GLN A 374 1.48 36.19 7.30
CA GLN A 374 0.88 37.33 6.59
C GLN A 374 1.06 38.67 7.34
N LYS A 375 1.11 38.63 8.68
CA LYS A 375 1.26 39.83 9.52
C LYS A 375 2.72 40.26 9.70
N ASP A 376 3.69 39.41 9.35
CA ASP A 376 5.09 39.72 9.58
C ASP A 376 5.66 40.62 8.46
N PRO A 377 6.16 41.83 8.78
CA PRO A 377 6.61 42.78 7.76
C PRO A 377 7.92 42.39 7.07
N LYS A 378 8.62 41.35 7.56
CA LYS A 378 9.87 40.85 6.98
C LYS A 378 9.66 39.63 6.08
N ILE A 379 8.46 39.05 6.08
CA ILE A 379 8.17 37.81 5.37
C ILE A 379 7.09 38.09 4.35
N GLU A 380 7.30 37.63 3.12
CA GLU A 380 6.33 37.71 2.05
C GLU A 380 6.01 36.29 1.59
N LEU A 381 4.74 35.90 1.67
CA LEU A 381 4.26 34.67 1.06
C LEU A 381 4.02 34.92 -0.42
N ALA A 382 4.71 34.15 -1.27
CA ALA A 382 4.60 34.22 -2.71
C ALA A 382 4.54 32.81 -3.31
N THR A 383 3.77 32.65 -4.37
CA THR A 383 3.82 31.44 -5.21
C THR A 383 5.03 31.48 -6.14
N PRO A 384 5.51 30.32 -6.65
CA PRO A 384 6.57 30.29 -7.66
C PRO A 384 6.24 31.13 -8.90
N ASN A 385 4.98 31.14 -9.34
CA ASN A 385 4.56 31.95 -10.49
C ASN A 385 4.72 33.45 -10.21
N GLU A 386 4.25 33.94 -9.06
CA GLU A 386 4.43 35.34 -8.66
C GLU A 386 5.92 35.69 -8.51
N TYR A 387 6.71 34.78 -7.95
CA TYR A 387 8.15 34.97 -7.82
C TYR A 387 8.84 35.14 -9.19
N LEU A 388 8.49 34.32 -10.17
CA LEU A 388 9.09 34.34 -11.51
C LEU A 388 8.69 35.58 -12.35
N GLU A 389 7.69 36.34 -11.92
CA GLU A 389 7.30 37.60 -12.57
C GLU A 389 8.10 38.82 -12.10
N LEU A 390 8.94 38.66 -11.06
CA LEU A 390 9.80 39.72 -10.55
C LEU A 390 10.88 40.12 -11.58
N GLN A 391 11.06 41.42 -11.82
CA GLN A 391 11.92 41.93 -12.90
C GLN A 391 13.44 41.88 -12.61
N ASP A 392 13.85 41.65 -11.35
CA ASP A 392 15.24 41.77 -10.90
C ASP A 392 15.82 40.47 -10.29
N ILE A 393 15.33 39.30 -10.71
CA ILE A 393 15.81 38.01 -10.22
C ILE A 393 17.24 37.75 -10.72
N LYS A 394 18.20 37.61 -9.80
CA LYS A 394 19.59 37.25 -10.11
C LYS A 394 19.83 35.76 -9.89
N GLU A 395 19.53 34.98 -10.91
CA GLU A 395 19.60 33.52 -10.83
C GLU A 395 21.03 32.99 -10.88
N LEU A 396 21.29 31.96 -10.08
CA LEU A 396 22.47 31.13 -10.22
C LEU A 396 22.22 30.06 -11.28
N LYS A 397 23.01 30.14 -12.35
CA LYS A 397 22.94 29.21 -13.48
C LYS A 397 23.77 27.96 -13.19
N PHE A 398 23.22 26.79 -13.54
CA PHE A 398 23.91 25.52 -13.45
C PHE A 398 23.43 24.57 -14.55
N SER A 399 24.25 23.60 -14.94
CA SER A 399 23.97 22.71 -16.08
C SER A 399 24.07 21.22 -15.77
N LYS A 400 24.37 20.89 -14.50
CA LYS A 400 24.47 19.51 -14.00
C LYS A 400 23.82 19.41 -12.63
N ILE A 401 22.99 18.39 -12.44
CA ILE A 401 22.36 18.08 -11.17
C ILE A 401 22.74 16.67 -10.69
N TRP A 402 22.93 16.54 -9.39
CA TRP A 402 23.10 15.26 -8.73
C TRP A 402 21.83 14.41 -8.90
N PRO A 403 21.93 13.16 -9.39
CA PRO A 403 20.75 12.32 -9.53
C PRO A 403 20.34 11.73 -8.18
N GLY A 404 19.13 12.04 -7.73
CA GLY A 404 18.61 11.54 -6.46
C GLY A 404 17.18 11.98 -6.21
N SER A 405 16.63 11.51 -5.09
CA SER A 405 15.33 11.92 -4.54
C SER A 405 15.50 12.83 -3.32
N TRP A 406 14.39 13.33 -2.80
CA TRP A 406 14.37 14.05 -1.52
C TRP A 406 14.70 13.20 -0.30
N ILE A 407 14.80 11.87 -0.45
CA ILE A 407 15.20 10.95 0.61
C ILE A 407 16.65 10.52 0.34
N GLY A 408 17.56 10.98 1.19
CA GLY A 408 18.97 10.59 1.16
C GLY A 408 19.74 10.97 -0.10
N ALA A 409 19.19 11.83 -0.97
CA ALA A 409 19.78 12.22 -2.28
C ALA A 409 20.21 11.02 -3.14
N ASN A 410 19.43 9.93 -3.09
CA ASN A 410 19.62 8.71 -3.87
C ASN A 410 18.25 8.10 -4.24
N PHE A 411 18.25 6.90 -4.82
CA PHE A 411 17.02 6.18 -5.22
C PHE A 411 16.81 4.86 -4.47
N ASN A 412 17.54 4.59 -3.40
CA ASN A 412 17.61 3.28 -2.75
C ASN A 412 16.26 2.77 -2.22
N ILE A 413 15.31 3.67 -1.95
CA ILE A 413 13.95 3.31 -1.52
C ILE A 413 13.15 2.59 -2.62
N TRP A 414 13.50 2.78 -3.90
CA TRP A 414 12.72 2.25 -5.03
C TRP A 414 13.48 1.26 -5.91
N ILE A 415 14.74 0.98 -5.61
CA ILE A 415 15.62 0.07 -6.36
C ILE A 415 16.79 -0.34 -5.47
N GLY A 416 17.25 -1.58 -5.57
CA GLY A 416 18.44 -2.03 -4.82
C GLY A 416 18.20 -3.30 -4.00
N ASP A 417 17.10 -3.33 -3.24
CA ASP A 417 16.73 -4.50 -2.44
C ASP A 417 16.16 -5.63 -3.33
N ASP A 418 16.21 -6.88 -2.84
CA ASP A 418 15.81 -8.06 -3.61
C ASP A 418 14.35 -7.98 -4.11
N GLU A 419 13.46 -7.47 -3.26
CA GLU A 419 12.03 -7.34 -3.57
C GLU A 419 11.79 -6.23 -4.59
N ASP A 420 12.47 -5.09 -4.45
CA ASP A 420 12.43 -4.02 -5.45
C ASP A 420 12.87 -4.50 -6.82
N ASN A 421 14.01 -5.19 -6.84
CA ASN A 421 14.61 -5.69 -8.06
C ASN A 421 13.73 -6.74 -8.72
N LYS A 422 13.05 -7.58 -7.92
CA LYS A 422 12.06 -8.53 -8.44
C LYS A 422 10.86 -7.81 -9.07
N ALA A 423 10.36 -6.74 -8.47
CA ALA A 423 9.28 -5.93 -9.03
C ALA A 423 9.70 -5.30 -10.38
N TRP A 424 10.90 -4.70 -10.44
CA TRP A 424 11.46 -4.16 -11.69
C TRP A 424 11.64 -5.23 -12.78
N ASP A 425 12.15 -6.42 -12.42
CA ASP A 425 12.32 -7.53 -13.35
C ASP A 425 10.99 -8.03 -13.93
N LEU A 426 9.94 -8.08 -13.10
CA LEU A 426 8.59 -8.45 -13.53
C LEU A 426 7.98 -7.39 -14.45
N LEU A 427 8.13 -6.11 -14.11
CA LEU A 427 7.69 -4.99 -14.95
C LEU A 427 8.44 -4.97 -16.29
N HIS A 428 9.77 -5.18 -16.28
CA HIS A 428 10.59 -5.28 -17.47
C HIS A 428 10.13 -6.43 -18.38
N LYS A 429 9.93 -7.62 -17.81
CA LYS A 429 9.43 -8.78 -18.55
C LYS A 429 8.05 -8.50 -19.16
N ALA A 430 7.13 -7.92 -18.40
CA ALA A 430 5.82 -7.52 -18.90
C ALA A 430 5.92 -6.53 -20.06
N ARG A 431 6.75 -5.48 -19.93
CA ARG A 431 6.99 -4.47 -20.96
C ARG A 431 7.50 -5.06 -22.27
N LEU A 432 8.42 -6.02 -22.20
CA LEU A 432 8.94 -6.74 -23.37
C LEU A 432 7.88 -7.65 -24.01
N GLU A 433 7.14 -8.40 -23.20
CA GLU A 433 6.23 -9.40 -23.71
C GLU A 433 4.93 -8.80 -24.25
N VAL A 434 4.32 -7.81 -23.60
CA VAL A 434 3.05 -7.22 -24.09
C VAL A 434 3.25 -6.29 -25.28
N GLY A 435 4.48 -5.83 -25.53
CA GLY A 435 4.86 -5.00 -26.66
C GLY A 435 4.17 -3.63 -26.65
N SER A 436 3.70 -3.18 -27.81
CA SER A 436 3.09 -1.85 -28.02
C SER A 436 1.56 -1.84 -27.99
N ASN A 437 0.91 -2.88 -27.45
CA ASN A 437 -0.54 -2.90 -27.29
C ASN A 437 -0.97 -1.71 -26.39
N LYS A 438 -1.76 -0.78 -26.95
CA LYS A 438 -2.15 0.45 -26.26
C LYS A 438 -2.87 0.20 -24.93
N ALA A 439 -3.76 -0.79 -24.88
CA ALA A 439 -4.49 -1.13 -23.66
C ALA A 439 -3.58 -1.73 -22.60
N SER A 440 -2.71 -2.68 -22.97
CA SER A 440 -1.70 -3.23 -22.07
C SER A 440 -0.77 -2.17 -21.52
N MET A 441 -0.34 -1.23 -22.37
CA MET A 441 0.53 -0.13 -21.96
C MET A 441 -0.13 0.78 -20.92
N GLN A 442 -1.45 0.99 -20.96
CA GLN A 442 -2.12 1.77 -19.91
C GLN A 442 -1.99 1.11 -18.53
N GLU A 443 -2.02 -0.22 -18.47
CA GLU A 443 -1.81 -0.95 -17.22
C GLU A 443 -0.35 -0.89 -16.77
N LEU A 444 0.61 -0.99 -17.71
CA LEU A 444 2.02 -0.84 -17.37
C LEU A 444 2.37 0.56 -16.86
N TYR A 445 1.75 1.62 -17.39
CA TYR A 445 1.96 2.96 -16.85
C TYR A 445 1.50 3.11 -15.40
N LYS A 446 0.42 2.42 -14.99
CA LYS A 446 0.00 2.37 -13.58
C LYS A 446 1.02 1.62 -12.74
N ALA A 447 1.53 0.49 -13.25
CA ALA A 447 2.53 -0.33 -12.58
C ALA A 447 3.92 0.34 -12.46
N GLN A 448 4.14 1.47 -13.14
CA GLN A 448 5.37 2.27 -13.03
C GLN A 448 5.37 3.25 -11.86
N GLY A 449 4.26 3.40 -11.14
CA GLY A 449 4.18 4.31 -9.99
C GLY A 449 5.16 3.94 -8.88
N SER A 450 5.73 4.96 -8.22
CA SER A 450 6.72 4.74 -7.15
C SER A 450 6.13 4.05 -5.92
N ASP A 451 4.81 4.15 -5.73
CA ASP A 451 4.09 3.57 -4.59
C ASP A 451 4.32 2.07 -4.43
N TRP A 452 4.47 1.33 -5.53
CA TRP A 452 4.63 -0.12 -5.47
C TRP A 452 5.94 -0.51 -4.80
N ASN A 453 7.04 0.09 -5.26
CA ASN A 453 8.38 -0.14 -4.72
C ASN A 453 8.59 0.50 -3.35
N TRP A 454 7.85 1.57 -3.00
CA TRP A 454 7.88 2.12 -1.65
C TRP A 454 7.59 1.08 -0.55
N TRP A 455 6.70 0.12 -0.84
CA TRP A 455 6.32 -0.93 0.09
C TRP A 455 7.18 -2.20 -0.03
N TYR A 456 8.11 -2.30 -0.97
CA TYR A 456 9.01 -3.45 -1.06
C TYR A 456 10.30 -3.21 -0.27
N GLY A 457 11.01 -4.29 0.04
CA GLY A 457 12.25 -4.21 0.79
C GLY A 457 12.03 -4.07 2.30
N LYS A 458 13.11 -3.75 3.01
CA LYS A 458 13.13 -3.71 4.49
C LYS A 458 12.76 -2.35 5.08
N ASP A 459 12.73 -1.31 4.26
CA ASP A 459 12.68 0.07 4.73
C ASP A 459 11.28 0.47 5.22
N HIS A 460 10.22 -0.09 4.61
CA HIS A 460 8.83 0.23 4.98
C HIS A 460 7.91 -0.99 5.03
N SER A 461 6.90 -0.92 5.90
CA SER A 461 5.83 -1.91 6.02
C SER A 461 4.54 -1.25 6.54
N SER A 462 3.41 -1.80 6.11
CA SER A 462 2.06 -1.39 6.51
C SER A 462 1.19 -2.61 6.79
N THR A 463 0.02 -2.39 7.42
CA THR A 463 -1.01 -3.43 7.56
C THR A 463 -1.61 -3.88 6.23
N ASP A 464 -1.39 -3.11 5.15
CA ASP A 464 -1.98 -3.32 3.83
C ASP A 464 -0.92 -3.77 2.80
N ASP A 465 0.26 -4.22 3.24
CA ASP A 465 1.34 -4.71 2.39
C ASP A 465 0.89 -5.76 1.36
N VAL A 466 0.02 -6.69 1.78
CA VAL A 466 -0.59 -7.70 0.88
C VAL A 466 -1.41 -7.04 -0.22
N LEU A 467 -2.16 -6.00 0.12
CA LEU A 467 -3.02 -5.29 -0.81
C LEU A 467 -2.19 -4.58 -1.87
N PHE A 468 -1.12 -3.88 -1.48
CA PHE A 468 -0.23 -3.18 -2.41
C PHE A 468 0.49 -4.15 -3.37
N ASP A 469 1.02 -5.26 -2.85
CA ASP A 469 1.65 -6.31 -3.66
C ASP A 469 0.66 -6.93 -4.66
N ASN A 470 -0.56 -7.25 -4.20
CA ASN A 470 -1.63 -7.75 -5.06
C ASN A 470 -2.03 -6.74 -6.16
N LEU A 471 -2.19 -5.46 -5.81
CA LEU A 471 -2.54 -4.41 -6.77
C LEU A 471 -1.47 -4.30 -7.87
N PHE A 472 -0.19 -4.22 -7.49
CA PHE A 472 0.91 -4.18 -8.46
C PHE A 472 0.91 -5.39 -9.40
N ARG A 473 0.86 -6.62 -8.85
CA ARG A 473 0.86 -7.84 -9.66
C ARG A 473 -0.37 -7.95 -10.55
N ASN A 474 -1.55 -7.52 -10.07
CA ASN A 474 -2.78 -7.50 -10.87
C ASN A 474 -2.71 -6.55 -12.06
N LEU A 475 -2.02 -5.41 -11.95
CA LEU A 475 -1.76 -4.52 -13.09
C LEU A 475 -0.95 -5.23 -14.18
N LEU A 476 0.11 -5.96 -13.78
CA LEU A 476 0.92 -6.73 -14.72
C LEU A 476 0.11 -7.86 -15.34
N ILE A 477 -0.63 -8.64 -14.54
CA ILE A 477 -1.53 -9.71 -15.01
C ILE A 477 -2.54 -9.14 -16.03
N LYS A 478 -3.17 -8.01 -15.71
CA LYS A 478 -4.13 -7.35 -16.62
C LYS A 478 -3.47 -6.95 -17.93
N ALA A 479 -2.24 -6.44 -17.91
CA ALA A 479 -1.49 -6.11 -19.12
C ALA A 479 -1.28 -7.32 -20.05
N TYR A 480 -0.94 -8.49 -19.49
CA TYR A 480 -0.84 -9.74 -20.25
C TYR A 480 -2.18 -10.18 -20.84
N LEU A 481 -3.25 -10.15 -20.05
CA LEU A 481 -4.59 -10.53 -20.49
C LEU A 481 -5.08 -9.64 -21.64
N LEU A 482 -4.85 -8.32 -21.56
CA LEU A 482 -5.17 -7.36 -22.63
C LEU A 482 -4.33 -7.58 -23.90
N ALA A 483 -3.12 -8.13 -23.75
CA ALA A 483 -2.27 -8.55 -24.87
C ALA A 483 -2.65 -9.94 -25.42
N LYS A 484 -3.67 -10.60 -24.85
CA LYS A 484 -4.06 -11.99 -25.15
C LYS A 484 -2.92 -12.98 -24.95
N LYS A 485 -2.12 -12.79 -23.89
CA LYS A 485 -1.02 -13.66 -23.47
C LYS A 485 -1.31 -14.24 -22.10
N ASN A 486 -0.74 -15.41 -21.82
CA ASN A 486 -0.80 -16.02 -20.50
C ASN A 486 0.17 -15.29 -19.56
N PRO A 487 -0.29 -14.80 -18.40
CA PRO A 487 0.59 -14.24 -17.38
C PRO A 487 1.60 -15.29 -16.88
N PRO A 488 2.88 -14.95 -16.68
CA PRO A 488 3.86 -15.84 -16.07
C PRO A 488 3.48 -16.29 -14.64
N GLU A 489 3.84 -17.52 -14.27
CA GLU A 489 3.55 -18.09 -12.93
C GLU A 489 4.09 -17.22 -11.79
N ASP A 490 5.26 -16.60 -11.96
CA ASP A 490 5.87 -15.68 -11.00
C ASP A 490 4.95 -14.51 -10.58
N LEU A 491 3.98 -14.09 -11.40
CA LEU A 491 3.05 -13.00 -11.05
C LEU A 491 1.97 -13.42 -10.05
N TYR A 492 1.79 -14.73 -9.85
CA TYR A 492 0.85 -15.28 -8.87
C TYR A 492 1.54 -15.55 -7.52
N LEU A 493 2.85 -15.32 -7.42
CA LEU A 493 3.61 -15.40 -6.18
C LEU A 493 3.81 -13.98 -5.61
N PRO A 494 3.58 -13.76 -4.29
CA PRO A 494 3.88 -12.48 -3.66
C PRO A 494 5.34 -12.08 -3.83
N ILE A 495 5.60 -10.79 -4.12
CA ILE A 495 6.96 -10.24 -4.20
C ILE A 495 7.46 -9.94 -2.79
N LYS A 496 6.62 -9.27 -1.98
CA LYS A 496 6.93 -8.99 -0.59
C LYS A 496 6.94 -10.29 0.19
N LYS A 497 8.11 -10.67 0.71
CA LYS A 497 8.28 -11.82 1.58
C LYS A 497 7.69 -11.45 2.94
N GLN A 498 6.39 -11.63 3.09
CA GLN A 498 5.82 -11.52 4.42
C GLN A 498 6.41 -12.61 5.30
N VAL A 499 6.94 -12.20 6.45
CA VAL A 499 7.14 -13.11 7.56
C VAL A 499 5.75 -13.42 8.10
N SER A 500 4.99 -14.26 7.39
CA SER A 500 3.85 -14.89 8.02
C SER A 500 4.40 -15.70 9.19
N ALA A 501 3.93 -15.37 10.39
CA ALA A 501 4.22 -16.16 11.57
C ALA A 501 3.40 -17.43 11.42
N LEU A 502 4.01 -18.47 10.87
CA LEU A 502 3.45 -19.81 10.92
C LEU A 502 3.53 -20.27 12.38
N GLU A 503 2.43 -20.12 13.12
CA GLU A 503 2.31 -20.76 14.42
C GLU A 503 2.31 -22.27 14.21
N SER A 504 3.17 -22.94 14.97
CA SER A 504 3.27 -24.39 14.93
C SER A 504 3.15 -24.97 16.33
N LYS A 505 2.37 -26.04 16.43
CA LYS A 505 2.38 -26.96 17.57
C LYS A 505 2.96 -28.27 17.08
N ASN A 506 3.92 -28.82 17.82
CA ASN A 506 4.45 -30.14 17.52
C ASN A 506 3.48 -31.22 18.02
N PRO A 507 3.40 -32.38 17.35
CA PRO A 507 2.70 -33.55 17.86
C PRO A 507 3.30 -33.94 19.21
N ILE A 508 2.47 -34.48 20.09
CA ILE A 508 2.85 -34.86 21.46
C ILE A 508 2.73 -36.37 21.71
N SER A 509 2.05 -37.10 20.83
CA SER A 509 1.93 -38.56 20.88
C SER A 509 1.72 -39.13 19.47
N PHE A 510 1.87 -40.45 19.32
CA PHE A 510 1.39 -41.08 18.10
C PHE A 510 -0.13 -40.98 18.00
N ILE A 511 -0.62 -40.94 16.75
CA ILE A 511 -2.05 -40.90 16.41
C ILE A 511 -2.37 -41.98 15.40
N ASN A 512 -3.61 -42.49 15.44
CA ASN A 512 -4.11 -43.44 14.46
C ASN A 512 -5.53 -43.01 14.02
N PRO A 513 -5.63 -41.87 13.31
CA PRO A 513 -6.93 -41.36 12.87
C PRO A 513 -7.53 -42.30 11.83
N LYS A 514 -8.86 -42.38 11.81
CA LYS A 514 -9.57 -43.05 10.74
C LYS A 514 -9.70 -42.09 9.57
N ILE A 515 -9.24 -42.49 8.38
CA ILE A 515 -9.28 -41.66 7.18
C ILE A 515 -10.68 -41.77 6.55
N ASP A 516 -11.63 -40.98 7.03
CA ASP A 516 -13.00 -40.96 6.51
C ASP A 516 -13.52 -39.55 6.17
N GLY A 517 -12.68 -38.52 6.32
CA GLY A 517 -12.97 -37.15 5.88
C GLY A 517 -13.82 -36.38 6.87
N ILE A 518 -14.04 -36.93 8.07
CA ILE A 518 -14.77 -36.30 9.18
C ILE A 518 -14.01 -36.50 10.49
N ILE A 519 -14.11 -35.53 11.40
CA ILE A 519 -13.62 -35.72 12.77
C ILE A 519 -14.69 -36.52 13.52
N SER A 520 -14.57 -37.84 13.51
CA SER A 520 -15.58 -38.72 14.09
C SER A 520 -15.49 -38.74 15.63
N SER A 521 -14.30 -38.49 16.15
CA SER A 521 -14.02 -38.34 17.57
C SER A 521 -12.91 -37.31 17.80
N TYR A 522 -13.07 -36.48 18.85
CA TYR A 522 -12.05 -35.51 19.25
C TYR A 522 -10.67 -36.17 19.48
N PHE A 523 -10.66 -37.41 19.98
CA PHE A 523 -9.45 -38.13 20.35
C PHE A 523 -8.59 -38.57 19.14
N GLU A 524 -9.13 -38.59 17.92
CA GLU A 524 -8.40 -39.06 16.72
C GLU A 524 -7.19 -38.18 16.39
N TRP A 525 -7.30 -36.87 16.67
CA TRP A 525 -6.28 -35.87 16.35
C TRP A 525 -5.73 -35.16 17.59
N ALA A 526 -6.07 -35.60 18.79
CA ALA A 526 -5.71 -34.91 20.05
C ALA A 526 -4.19 -34.82 20.29
N GLY A 527 -3.43 -35.82 19.83
CA GLY A 527 -1.96 -35.84 19.91
C GLY A 527 -1.23 -35.19 18.73
N SER A 528 -1.97 -34.62 17.76
CA SER A 528 -1.43 -34.08 16.52
C SER A 528 -0.79 -32.70 16.71
N GLY A 529 0.18 -32.41 15.85
CA GLY A 529 0.67 -31.06 15.63
C GLY A 529 -0.29 -30.25 14.77
N GLU A 530 -0.07 -28.96 14.75
CA GLU A 530 -0.95 -28.00 14.08
C GLU A 530 -0.10 -26.88 13.47
N PHE A 531 -0.43 -26.47 12.25
CA PHE A 531 0.10 -25.30 11.59
C PHE A 531 -1.04 -24.33 11.26
N VAL A 532 -0.91 -23.10 11.75
CA VAL A 532 -1.83 -21.99 11.47
C VAL A 532 -1.00 -20.81 10.99
N GLU A 533 -1.35 -20.27 9.84
CA GLU A 533 -0.70 -19.05 9.34
C GLU A 533 -1.39 -17.84 9.99
N LEU A 534 -0.64 -17.08 10.79
CA LEU A 534 -1.14 -15.84 11.38
C LEU A 534 -1.04 -14.71 10.36
N GLU A 535 -2.18 -14.16 9.96
CA GLU A 535 -2.25 -12.96 9.12
C GLU A 535 -3.39 -12.03 9.59
N SER A 536 -3.47 -10.83 9.00
CA SER A 536 -4.61 -9.91 9.19
C SER A 536 -5.90 -10.55 8.65
N ALA A 537 -7.06 -10.30 9.28
CA ALA A 537 -8.29 -11.00 8.92
C ALA A 537 -8.74 -10.80 7.45
N MET A 538 -8.27 -9.73 6.80
CA MET A 538 -8.47 -9.45 5.37
C MET A 538 -7.89 -10.51 4.42
N SER A 539 -6.81 -11.18 4.81
CA SER A 539 -6.17 -12.24 4.01
C SER A 539 -6.71 -13.63 4.34
N ILE A 540 -7.20 -13.81 5.58
CA ILE A 540 -7.83 -15.05 6.06
C ILE A 540 -9.19 -15.30 5.37
N SER A 541 -9.90 -14.25 4.95
CA SER A 541 -11.25 -14.38 4.37
C SER A 541 -11.29 -15.00 2.97
N ASP A 542 -10.22 -14.84 2.18
CA ASP A 542 -10.09 -15.32 0.80
C ASP A 542 -9.36 -16.66 0.67
N ARG A 543 -8.68 -17.11 1.74
CA ARG A 543 -8.04 -18.43 1.79
C ARG A 543 -9.08 -19.54 1.82
N MET A 544 -8.81 -20.59 1.06
CA MET A 544 -9.54 -21.84 1.08
C MET A 544 -9.02 -22.77 2.18
N ILE A 545 -7.71 -22.85 2.43
CA ILE A 545 -7.12 -23.63 3.53
C ILE A 545 -7.12 -22.79 4.80
N LYS A 546 -7.75 -23.33 5.85
CA LYS A 546 -7.84 -22.71 7.17
C LYS A 546 -6.65 -23.04 8.04
N LYS A 547 -6.29 -24.32 8.12
CA LYS A 547 -5.16 -24.84 8.90
C LYS A 547 -4.81 -26.26 8.48
N ILE A 548 -3.63 -26.71 8.91
CA ILE A 548 -3.18 -28.09 8.71
C ILE A 548 -2.87 -28.71 10.06
N ASN A 549 -3.41 -29.90 10.31
CA ASN A 549 -2.99 -30.77 11.38
C ASN A 549 -2.10 -31.89 10.82
N TYR A 550 -1.10 -32.31 11.58
CA TYR A 550 -0.22 -33.39 11.18
C TYR A 550 0.13 -34.29 12.36
N GLY A 551 0.37 -35.56 12.10
CA GLY A 551 0.84 -36.48 13.12
C GLY A 551 1.41 -37.74 12.52
N PHE A 552 1.76 -38.68 13.39
CA PHE A 552 2.49 -39.88 13.00
C PHE A 552 1.98 -41.07 13.78
N ASN A 553 2.16 -42.26 13.23
CA ASN A 553 2.35 -43.48 14.01
C ASN A 553 3.73 -44.05 13.68
N GLU A 554 3.97 -45.34 13.92
CA GLU A 554 5.24 -46.00 13.61
C GLU A 554 5.56 -45.96 12.11
N ASN A 555 4.58 -46.15 11.24
CA ASN A 555 4.78 -46.44 9.81
C ASN A 555 4.35 -45.29 8.87
N ASP A 556 3.47 -44.41 9.33
CA ASP A 556 2.73 -43.48 8.48
C ASP A 556 2.83 -42.04 8.99
N ILE A 557 2.71 -41.10 8.04
CA ILE A 557 2.48 -39.68 8.26
C ILE A 557 1.02 -39.38 7.93
N PHE A 558 0.32 -38.72 8.84
CA PHE A 558 -1.06 -38.30 8.67
C PHE A 558 -1.13 -36.79 8.48
N LEU A 559 -1.84 -36.33 7.46
CA LEU A 559 -2.18 -34.92 7.29
C LEU A 559 -3.70 -34.75 7.30
N ARG A 560 -4.13 -33.68 7.95
CA ARG A 560 -5.50 -33.20 7.91
C ARG A 560 -5.50 -31.74 7.48
N VAL A 561 -6.33 -31.42 6.50
CA VAL A 561 -6.50 -30.06 5.98
C VAL A 561 -7.92 -29.62 6.27
N ASP A 562 -8.04 -28.56 7.07
CA ASP A 562 -9.31 -27.90 7.32
C ASP A 562 -9.49 -26.76 6.32
N PHE A 563 -10.69 -26.63 5.76
CA PHE A 563 -11.01 -25.61 4.77
C PHE A 563 -11.99 -24.57 5.32
N ASN A 564 -11.94 -23.35 4.78
CA ASN A 564 -12.90 -22.29 5.09
C ASN A 564 -14.26 -22.47 4.39
N SER A 565 -14.30 -23.27 3.32
CA SER A 565 -15.50 -23.69 2.59
C SER A 565 -15.66 -25.22 2.66
N ARG A 566 -16.82 -25.74 2.24
CA ARG A 566 -17.04 -27.20 2.24
C ARG A 566 -16.08 -27.86 1.24
N PRO A 567 -15.27 -28.86 1.64
CA PRO A 567 -14.25 -29.46 0.77
C PRO A 567 -14.81 -30.11 -0.49
N HIS A 568 -16.03 -30.64 -0.44
CA HIS A 568 -16.66 -31.26 -1.61
C HIS A 568 -16.88 -30.26 -2.76
N ASP A 569 -17.32 -29.04 -2.43
CA ASP A 569 -17.53 -27.96 -3.42
C ASP A 569 -16.19 -27.49 -4.03
N LEU A 570 -15.11 -27.63 -3.27
CA LEU A 570 -13.75 -27.27 -3.66
C LEU A 570 -13.15 -28.35 -4.57
N PHE A 571 -13.24 -29.63 -4.20
CA PHE A 571 -12.67 -30.75 -4.96
C PHE A 571 -13.40 -31.02 -6.29
N ASP A 572 -14.61 -30.49 -6.46
CA ASP A 572 -15.33 -30.50 -7.74
C ASP A 572 -14.76 -29.54 -8.78
N LYS A 573 -14.07 -28.48 -8.32
CA LYS A 573 -13.56 -27.41 -9.17
C LYS A 573 -12.03 -27.37 -9.23
N TYR A 574 -11.38 -27.76 -8.15
CA TYR A 574 -9.95 -27.56 -7.95
C TYR A 574 -9.23 -28.89 -7.72
N ASP A 575 -7.98 -28.94 -8.18
CA ASP A 575 -7.04 -30.02 -7.90
C ASP A 575 -6.19 -29.64 -6.69
N ILE A 576 -5.90 -30.62 -5.82
CA ILE A 576 -5.03 -30.42 -4.65
C ILE A 576 -3.69 -31.10 -4.92
N CYS A 577 -2.63 -30.36 -4.71
CA CYS A 577 -1.26 -30.76 -5.01
C CYS A 577 -0.39 -30.56 -3.76
N ILE A 578 0.06 -31.64 -3.15
CA ILE A 578 0.96 -31.61 -1.99
C ILE A 578 2.37 -31.92 -2.46
N GLU A 579 3.27 -30.98 -2.28
CA GLU A 579 4.68 -31.17 -2.60
C GLU A 579 5.46 -31.38 -1.31
N ILE A 580 6.19 -32.49 -1.25
CA ILE A 580 6.96 -32.92 -0.08
C ILE A 580 8.42 -33.02 -0.51
N PHE A 581 9.31 -32.40 0.25
CA PHE A 581 10.73 -32.30 -0.04
C PHE A 581 11.53 -32.81 1.15
N ASP A 582 12.38 -33.79 0.88
CA ASP A 582 13.44 -34.24 1.79
C ASP A 582 14.79 -34.07 1.08
N ASN A 583 15.55 -35.15 0.94
CA ASN A 583 16.70 -35.26 0.03
C ASN A 583 16.30 -35.30 -1.46
N ILE A 584 15.03 -35.58 -1.76
CA ILE A 584 14.41 -35.66 -3.07
C ILE A 584 12.94 -35.19 -3.02
N LYS A 585 12.34 -34.96 -4.19
CA LYS A 585 10.98 -34.40 -4.31
C LYS A 585 9.94 -35.52 -4.43
N THR A 586 8.85 -35.40 -3.69
CA THR A 586 7.63 -36.21 -3.83
C THR A 586 6.44 -35.30 -4.14
N PHE A 587 5.59 -35.72 -5.06
CA PHE A 587 4.40 -35.02 -5.51
C PHE A 587 3.17 -35.90 -5.27
N LEU A 588 2.23 -35.42 -4.49
CA LEU A 588 0.94 -36.05 -4.29
C LEU A 588 -0.14 -35.20 -4.97
N PHE A 589 -0.82 -35.79 -5.95
CA PHE A 589 -1.88 -35.15 -6.71
C PHE A 589 -3.23 -35.77 -6.36
N LEU A 590 -4.19 -34.94 -6.00
CA LEU A 590 -5.56 -35.34 -5.71
C LEU A 590 -6.51 -34.58 -6.64
N SER A 591 -7.28 -35.32 -7.42
CA SER A 591 -8.38 -34.76 -8.23
C SER A 591 -9.57 -35.70 -8.26
N LYS A 592 -10.73 -35.20 -8.69
CA LYS A 592 -11.93 -36.03 -8.89
C LYS A 592 -11.75 -37.14 -9.94
N LYS A 593 -10.82 -36.95 -10.90
CA LYS A 593 -10.60 -37.89 -12.02
C LYS A 593 -9.52 -38.92 -11.72
N SER A 594 -8.44 -38.50 -11.08
CA SER A 594 -7.28 -39.36 -10.80
C SER A 594 -6.46 -38.80 -9.64
N SER A 595 -6.09 -39.67 -8.72
CA SER A 595 -5.22 -39.35 -7.59
C SER A 595 -4.00 -40.27 -7.61
N TYR A 596 -2.80 -39.69 -7.49
CA TYR A 596 -1.54 -40.43 -7.58
C TYR A 596 -0.45 -39.76 -6.76
N ILE A 597 0.56 -40.55 -6.38
CA ILE A 597 1.77 -40.08 -5.71
C ILE A 597 2.99 -40.47 -6.54
N GLN A 598 3.93 -39.55 -6.71
CA GLN A 598 5.13 -39.69 -7.52
C GLN A 598 6.36 -39.22 -6.75
N ARG A 599 7.47 -39.95 -6.87
CA ARG A 599 8.75 -39.60 -6.28
C ARG A 599 9.79 -39.41 -7.39
N PHE A 600 10.62 -38.38 -7.26
CA PHE A 600 11.58 -37.96 -8.29
C PHE A 600 13.01 -38.10 -7.76
N ASP A 601 13.97 -38.43 -8.62
CA ASP A 601 15.38 -38.28 -8.28
C ASP A 601 15.83 -36.80 -8.35
N ARG A 602 17.10 -36.55 -8.01
CA ARG A 602 17.71 -35.20 -8.06
C ARG A 602 17.76 -34.58 -9.46
N ASN A 603 17.59 -35.38 -10.52
CA ASN A 603 17.57 -34.92 -11.91
C ASN A 603 16.13 -34.75 -12.44
N GLY A 604 15.11 -34.91 -11.59
CA GLY A 604 13.70 -34.75 -11.95
C GLY A 604 13.10 -35.96 -12.67
N LYS A 605 13.75 -37.13 -12.64
CA LYS A 605 13.20 -38.36 -13.21
C LYS A 605 12.33 -39.08 -12.19
N ILE A 606 11.15 -39.55 -12.61
CA ILE A 606 10.27 -40.38 -11.76
C ILE A 606 10.98 -41.69 -11.42
N ILE A 607 11.12 -41.95 -10.12
CA ILE A 607 11.71 -43.19 -9.56
C ILE A 607 10.67 -44.10 -8.91
N ALA A 608 9.53 -43.56 -8.49
CA ALA A 608 8.39 -44.32 -8.00
C ALA A 608 7.08 -43.59 -8.34
N GLN A 609 6.02 -44.34 -8.66
CA GLN A 609 4.68 -43.80 -8.91
C GLN A 609 3.62 -44.83 -8.54
N GLU A 610 2.61 -44.41 -7.80
CA GLU A 610 1.48 -45.24 -7.40
C GLU A 610 0.16 -44.47 -7.50
N ASN A 611 -0.94 -45.18 -7.77
CA ASN A 611 -2.28 -44.61 -7.57
C ASN A 611 -2.48 -44.38 -6.07
N PHE A 612 -3.01 -43.21 -5.70
CA PHE A 612 -3.15 -42.85 -4.29
C PHE A 612 -4.61 -42.94 -3.85
N LEU A 613 -4.89 -43.85 -2.93
CA LEU A 613 -6.25 -44.13 -2.41
C LEU A 613 -6.37 -43.92 -0.90
N ASP A 614 -5.27 -43.65 -0.20
CA ASP A 614 -5.25 -43.45 1.25
C ASP A 614 -5.62 -42.00 1.64
N TYR A 615 -6.76 -41.52 1.14
CA TYR A 615 -7.34 -40.23 1.49
C TYR A 615 -8.86 -40.28 1.52
N ALA A 616 -9.46 -39.35 2.26
CA ALA A 616 -10.89 -39.13 2.31
C ALA A 616 -11.21 -37.63 2.35
N ILE A 617 -12.28 -37.23 1.67
CA ILE A 617 -12.75 -35.84 1.60
C ILE A 617 -14.26 -35.82 1.87
N ASP A 618 -14.66 -35.25 3.00
CA ASP A 618 -16.05 -34.93 3.31
C ASP A 618 -16.13 -33.52 3.92
N LYS A 619 -16.01 -33.39 5.24
CA LYS A 619 -15.95 -32.10 5.95
C LYS A 619 -14.54 -31.52 6.02
N ILE A 620 -13.54 -32.39 5.93
CA ILE A 620 -12.11 -32.11 5.93
C ILE A 620 -11.44 -33.01 4.88
N LEU A 621 -10.20 -32.71 4.51
CA LEU A 621 -9.33 -33.67 3.81
C LEU A 621 -8.46 -34.37 4.85
N GLU A 622 -8.49 -35.69 4.85
CA GLU A 622 -7.58 -36.53 5.62
C GLU A 622 -6.80 -37.43 4.67
N LEU A 623 -5.52 -37.62 4.93
CA LEU A 623 -4.67 -38.50 4.14
C LEU A 623 -3.61 -39.18 5.00
N LYS A 624 -3.19 -40.36 4.55
CA LYS A 624 -2.17 -41.19 5.16
C LYS A 624 -1.10 -41.49 4.12
N ILE A 625 0.16 -41.18 4.44
CA ILE A 625 1.32 -41.40 3.57
C ILE A 625 2.29 -42.34 4.28
N SER A 626 2.67 -43.42 3.61
CA SER A 626 3.67 -44.35 4.13
C SER A 626 5.06 -43.70 4.20
N LYS A 627 5.72 -43.82 5.37
CA LYS A 627 7.12 -43.37 5.54
C LYS A 627 8.08 -44.17 4.64
N ASP A 628 7.78 -45.43 4.36
CA ASP A 628 8.58 -46.27 3.47
C ASP A 628 8.53 -45.77 2.02
N PHE A 629 7.34 -45.35 1.54
CA PHE A 629 7.22 -44.74 0.21
C PHE A 629 8.01 -43.42 0.12
N LEU A 630 7.89 -42.59 1.16
CA LEU A 630 8.66 -41.36 1.30
C LEU A 630 10.14 -41.63 1.57
N GLY A 631 10.55 -42.84 1.92
CA GLY A 631 11.93 -43.22 2.24
C GLY A 631 12.59 -42.29 3.25
N VAL A 632 11.84 -41.89 4.27
CA VAL A 632 12.30 -41.00 5.35
C VAL A 632 12.62 -41.80 6.62
N HIS A 633 13.62 -41.36 7.38
CA HIS A 633 14.10 -42.03 8.59
C HIS A 633 13.88 -41.20 9.87
N GLU A 634 14.06 -41.83 11.03
CA GLU A 634 13.94 -41.17 12.33
C GLU A 634 14.82 -39.91 12.42
N LYS A 635 14.25 -38.82 12.93
CA LYS A 635 14.87 -37.48 13.07
C LYS A 635 15.21 -36.77 11.76
N GLU A 636 14.81 -37.32 10.61
CA GLU A 636 14.92 -36.58 9.35
C GLU A 636 13.89 -35.45 9.27
N LYS A 637 14.28 -34.39 8.56
CA LYS A 637 13.45 -33.20 8.36
C LYS A 637 12.83 -33.25 6.97
N VAL A 638 11.52 -33.07 6.94
CA VAL A 638 10.70 -33.07 5.73
C VAL A 638 10.02 -31.71 5.63
N TYR A 639 10.11 -31.10 4.45
CA TYR A 639 9.45 -29.86 4.12
C TYR A 639 8.22 -30.15 3.26
N LEU A 640 7.12 -29.44 3.45
CA LEU A 640 5.95 -29.59 2.59
C LEU A 640 5.17 -28.29 2.39
N HIS A 641 4.42 -28.22 1.30
CA HIS A 641 3.38 -27.23 1.10
C HIS A 641 2.23 -27.80 0.27
N ILE A 642 1.08 -27.14 0.31
CA ILE A 642 -0.13 -27.52 -0.42
C ILE A 642 -0.48 -26.42 -1.42
N ASN A 643 -0.67 -26.80 -2.68
CA ASN A 643 -1.14 -25.95 -3.75
C ASN A 643 -2.56 -26.37 -4.14
N ILE A 644 -3.50 -25.42 -4.19
CA ILE A 644 -4.82 -25.59 -4.81
C ILE A 644 -4.73 -25.04 -6.23
N LYS A 645 -5.13 -25.86 -7.22
CA LYS A 645 -5.00 -25.53 -8.64
C LYS A 645 -6.35 -25.53 -9.35
N HIS A 646 -6.53 -24.60 -10.30
CA HIS A 646 -7.65 -24.59 -11.25
C HIS A 646 -7.07 -24.50 -12.66
N GLU A 647 -7.41 -25.42 -13.56
CA GLU A 647 -6.92 -25.41 -14.95
C GLU A 647 -5.38 -25.26 -15.06
N ASN A 648 -4.64 -25.97 -14.21
CA ASN A 648 -3.17 -25.90 -14.05
C ASN A 648 -2.59 -24.58 -13.49
N GLN A 649 -3.40 -23.61 -13.09
CA GLN A 649 -2.94 -22.41 -12.39
C GLN A 649 -3.03 -22.60 -10.88
N ILE A 650 -2.02 -22.18 -10.13
CA ILE A 650 -2.06 -22.16 -8.67
C ILE A 650 -2.98 -21.00 -8.24
N ILE A 651 -4.08 -21.36 -7.58
CA ILE A 651 -5.04 -20.39 -7.02
C ILE A 651 -4.68 -20.05 -5.58
N GLU A 652 -4.11 -21.01 -4.85
CA GLU A 652 -3.65 -20.82 -3.48
C GLU A 652 -2.46 -21.73 -3.15
N ARG A 653 -1.51 -21.22 -2.37
CA ARG A 653 -0.43 -21.98 -1.74
C ARG A 653 -0.48 -21.81 -0.23
N PHE A 654 -0.39 -22.92 0.51
CA PHE A 654 -0.35 -22.95 1.97
C PHE A 654 0.85 -23.76 2.50
N PRO A 655 1.65 -23.23 3.45
CA PRO A 655 1.66 -21.82 3.88
C PRO A 655 2.07 -20.91 2.74
N THR A 656 1.68 -19.64 2.77
CA THR A 656 1.87 -18.72 1.62
C THR A 656 3.33 -18.44 1.32
N ASN A 657 4.15 -18.26 2.36
CA ASN A 657 5.54 -17.77 2.18
C ASN A 657 6.64 -18.67 2.76
N LYS A 658 6.28 -19.81 3.37
CA LYS A 658 7.22 -20.81 3.90
C LYS A 658 6.73 -22.23 3.61
N ASP A 659 7.63 -23.20 3.68
CA ASP A 659 7.25 -24.61 3.75
C ASP A 659 7.02 -25.01 5.22
N ILE A 660 6.08 -25.93 5.43
CA ILE A 660 5.90 -26.62 6.71
C ILE A 660 7.11 -27.52 6.93
N LEU A 661 7.80 -27.34 8.05
CA LEU A 661 8.87 -28.23 8.48
C LEU A 661 8.32 -29.24 9.48
N ILE A 662 8.49 -30.52 9.16
CA ILE A 662 8.11 -31.65 9.99
C ILE A 662 9.37 -32.47 10.29
N GLU A 663 9.58 -32.84 11.54
CA GLU A 663 10.66 -33.77 11.94
C GLU A 663 10.08 -35.15 12.21
N ILE A 664 10.62 -36.18 11.55
CA ILE A 664 10.16 -37.56 11.71
C ILE A 664 10.47 -38.04 13.12
N PRO A 665 9.47 -38.52 13.89
CA PRO A 665 9.67 -38.91 15.28
C PRO A 665 10.59 -40.13 15.40
N SER A 666 11.30 -40.23 16.52
CA SER A 666 12.05 -41.43 16.87
C SER A 666 11.10 -42.58 17.24
N ARG A 667 11.60 -43.82 17.26
CA ARG A 667 10.83 -44.96 17.83
C ARG A 667 10.45 -44.78 19.29
N ASN A 668 11.15 -43.92 20.02
CA ASN A 668 10.89 -43.63 21.43
C ASN A 668 10.03 -42.37 21.63
N PHE A 669 9.39 -41.85 20.58
CA PHE A 669 8.68 -40.58 20.60
C PHE A 669 7.68 -40.42 21.75
N GLU A 670 6.94 -41.48 22.08
CA GLU A 670 6.02 -41.45 23.23
C GLU A 670 6.75 -41.35 24.57
N TYR A 671 7.93 -41.96 24.71
CA TYR A 671 8.76 -41.85 25.92
C TYR A 671 9.49 -40.50 25.99
N GLU A 672 9.88 -39.94 24.85
CA GLU A 672 10.59 -38.65 24.74
C GLU A 672 9.67 -37.46 25.03
N ASN A 673 8.35 -37.59 24.79
CA ASN A 673 7.35 -36.55 25.01
C ASN A 673 6.44 -36.81 26.22
N TRP A 674 6.78 -37.80 27.07
CA TRP A 674 6.07 -38.05 28.32
C TRP A 674 6.40 -36.96 29.36
N PHE A 675 5.51 -36.00 29.54
CA PHE A 675 5.52 -35.07 30.67
C PHE A 675 4.56 -35.59 31.77
N ILE A 676 5.03 -35.64 33.03
CA ILE A 676 4.17 -35.83 34.23
C ILE A 676 3.55 -34.48 34.60
#